data_AF-A0A1M3INY3-F1
#
_entry.id   AF-A0A1M3INY3-F1
#
_cell.length_a   1.000
_cell.length_b   1.000
_cell.length_c   1.000
_cell.angle_alpha   90.00
_cell.angle_beta   90.00
_cell.angle_gamma   90.00
#
_symmetry.space_group_name_H-M   'P 1'
#
loop_
_entity.id
_entity.type
_entity.pdbx_description
1 polymer ?
#
loop_
_entity_poly.entity_id
_entity_poly.type
_entity_poly.pdbx_seq_one_letter_code
_entity_poly.pdbx_strand_id
1 'polypeptide(L)'
;MALAHSRLKMISRSKRNTVRALAYRTGCKIYEHRTGQLMTTRKKMHEVQHVELLLPKDTPEWALNLRDLISVDRQKGVQKLSDIVEAREKRKDAQVYREYEFALPREFTDEQCIKLANEFIQDQICGQGMAVLANFHFDIDEDTGERKPHCHALMLTRRFTEKGLSLKKEVEWNRRSLGAELREQLVAYTNFHLKMYGFDERLDHRSYAERGIELEPQPKRGTNVKEAEIREGNNLKDLFSAATTEKAIAFRETKLRNVCRIIRNPDIVLSDIVSKHHATFMWGDVEKALNRHIDDKDIYKQVEQKIKSSKELVLLRYESIKNKDGSLEDHSIYTTRRMLEAEMSLVQLAESLSKAKSHEVNNNTINTVITKFNQKLSKHGGLSPDQKKALYHITSSNRLSCIVGYAGAGKTTALEAAKEIWEAEGYKVYGLAPTGRAAQNLTQSGILSQTLHKFLKSHEEGRCQYKAKSILFLDEAGMVDTERFNEFLQAVDDLKVKAVIVGDGAQLQPVEAGPAFRLVTQKVGTSHLEKIIRQQVKWQQRSTKLFGTLKSREALQAYHSKGYVQFIKEKEIPLAKLKELRNHFKIIETYNLSRRMVGNIYHFMIEDIKSQNPEESKPYMLIDSHEDYAIYREWRDIKKTCAHHMKQNLDECRPLMKELSVDPYHFAEQFVNKEVSPKEQKLEAATLVRLWELPQLNLHTRKHICELREETKKALIKKWYLSFKEDPQKFHLIMTYSKADTAKLNEEARTLMKQDGTISKEEYLHTIHKEDEDDFGDKIVTKEEKPFAKGDRILFLGNDNGLGVSNGTLGTILEIDRHKIKAKLDHTGDIVSFASKLYPFFDQGWAANIHKSQGVTVDRAFLLASYETYRNLAYVGMTRHREWVRVFGSKLDFWREEIFFKRLSSSQEKLSSLDYMKGYDNISLPKKNSKLEEILNRLGNELQAIRFVSKQVWQSIAERFLDKVPEQQEIRITQESISEHIRAKELLENDARIRIGEKNIRQEPEAVKNLFDRPAFKSFKDETLGSGIRQPAEKKQLKKFFSSHKDFQQAQNLKTNESSSQWHQEFEKNNPALTTKLRAEIKAELEIYSLKIQSNRELEPDQTPIEKIKSLIYEQKFARTPAEKEQAEAGLKKYAQELYKQDPTFKCIRGKDKELTEQIRAILFEEDRSKQIVKGYER
;
A
#
# COMPACT_ATOMS: atom_id res chain seq x y z
N MET A 1 -5.99 8.15 -1.38
CA MET A 1 -4.73 7.43 -1.62
C MET A 1 -4.16 7.81 -2.97
N ALA A 2 -2.93 8.30 -2.94
CA ALA A 2 -2.10 8.56 -4.10
C ALA A 2 -2.07 7.30 -4.96
N LEU A 3 -2.11 7.48 -6.29
CA LEU A 3 -2.02 6.37 -7.24
C LEU A 3 -0.78 6.61 -8.10
N ALA A 4 0.12 5.62 -8.18
CA ALA A 4 1.29 5.63 -9.06
C ALA A 4 0.87 5.43 -10.53
N HIS A 5 0.05 6.33 -11.08
CA HIS A 5 -0.43 6.26 -12.45
C HIS A 5 0.30 7.25 -13.35
N SER A 6 1.00 6.75 -14.35
CA SER A 6 1.59 7.56 -15.42
C SER A 6 1.51 6.86 -16.76
N ARG A 7 1.42 7.66 -17.83
CA ARG A 7 1.26 7.20 -19.21
C ARG A 7 1.95 8.14 -20.19
N LEU A 8 2.81 7.58 -21.03
CA LEU A 8 3.48 8.28 -22.10
C LEU A 8 2.82 7.96 -23.45
N LYS A 9 2.48 8.97 -24.27
CA LYS A 9 1.81 8.79 -25.58
C LYS A 9 2.26 9.82 -26.62
N MET A 10 2.35 9.39 -27.89
CA MET A 10 2.66 10.29 -29.00
C MET A 10 1.40 10.93 -29.59
N ILE A 11 1.45 12.25 -29.81
CA ILE A 11 0.44 13.01 -30.55
C ILE A 11 0.97 13.25 -31.97
N SER A 12 0.39 12.54 -32.94
CA SER A 12 0.72 12.68 -34.36
C SER A 12 -0.48 13.14 -35.18
N ARG A 13 -0.19 13.83 -36.27
CA ARG A 13 -1.20 14.29 -37.24
C ARG A 13 -1.96 13.15 -37.91
N SER A 14 -1.36 11.96 -37.99
CA SER A 14 -2.01 10.76 -38.55
C SER A 14 -3.08 10.14 -37.65
N LYS A 15 -3.00 10.34 -36.32
CA LYS A 15 -3.92 9.72 -35.36
C LYS A 15 -5.05 10.63 -34.91
N ARG A 16 -4.82 11.94 -34.89
CA ARG A 16 -5.80 12.95 -34.46
C ARG A 16 -5.39 14.34 -34.93
N ASN A 17 -6.34 15.27 -34.90
CA ASN A 17 -6.03 16.69 -35.03
C ASN A 17 -5.21 17.17 -33.82
N THR A 18 -3.98 17.60 -34.05
CA THR A 18 -3.01 17.99 -33.03
C THR A 18 -3.33 19.32 -32.38
N VAL A 19 -3.90 20.27 -33.14
CA VAL A 19 -4.37 21.57 -32.64
C VAL A 19 -5.60 21.40 -31.75
N ARG A 20 -6.56 20.55 -32.13
CA ARG A 20 -7.70 20.19 -31.28
C ARG A 20 -7.24 19.50 -29.99
N ALA A 21 -6.24 18.64 -30.09
CA ALA A 21 -5.66 17.97 -28.91
C ALA A 21 -4.99 18.96 -27.96
N LEU A 22 -4.31 19.98 -28.49
CA LEU A 22 -3.74 21.08 -27.70
C LEU A 22 -4.85 21.91 -27.04
N ALA A 23 -5.83 22.38 -27.82
CA ALA A 23 -6.98 23.17 -27.35
C ALA A 23 -7.74 22.47 -26.21
N TYR A 24 -7.93 21.14 -26.33
CA TYR A 24 -8.59 20.34 -25.31
C TYR A 24 -7.84 20.29 -23.97
N ARG A 25 -6.50 20.35 -23.98
CA ARG A 25 -5.68 20.28 -22.76
C ARG A 25 -5.48 21.64 -22.12
N THR A 26 -5.41 22.68 -22.92
CA THR A 26 -5.17 24.05 -22.43
C THR A 26 -6.46 24.79 -22.08
N GLY A 27 -7.61 24.29 -22.53
CA GLY A 27 -8.90 24.96 -22.41
C GLY A 27 -9.01 26.21 -23.30
N CYS A 28 -8.12 26.37 -24.28
CA CYS A 28 -8.09 27.55 -25.16
C CYS A 28 -8.84 27.32 -26.47
N LYS A 29 -9.34 28.40 -27.08
CA LYS A 29 -9.89 28.41 -28.44
C LYS A 29 -8.77 28.61 -29.45
N ILE A 30 -8.24 27.55 -30.06
CA ILE A 30 -7.05 27.64 -30.93
C ILE A 30 -7.47 27.61 -32.40
N TYR A 31 -7.04 28.61 -33.17
CA TYR A 31 -7.24 28.66 -34.61
C TYR A 31 -6.21 27.76 -35.32
N GLU A 32 -6.69 26.87 -36.18
CA GLU A 32 -5.84 26.01 -36.99
C GLU A 32 -5.70 26.56 -38.40
N HIS A 33 -4.53 27.15 -38.71
CA HIS A 33 -4.25 27.74 -40.03
C HIS A 33 -4.36 26.76 -41.21
N ARG A 34 -4.19 25.46 -40.98
CA ARG A 34 -4.24 24.43 -42.03
C ARG A 34 -5.67 24.10 -42.48
N THR A 35 -6.62 24.13 -41.56
CA THR A 35 -8.01 23.77 -41.82
C THR A 35 -8.92 25.00 -41.86
N GLY A 36 -8.41 26.17 -41.45
CA GLY A 36 -9.17 27.41 -41.34
C GLY A 36 -10.20 27.41 -40.21
N GLN A 37 -10.16 26.39 -39.33
CA GLN A 37 -11.17 26.17 -38.30
C GLN A 37 -10.71 26.64 -36.92
N LEU A 38 -11.63 27.24 -36.17
CA LEU A 38 -11.44 27.53 -34.74
C LEU A 38 -11.80 26.29 -33.91
N MET A 39 -10.81 25.70 -33.25
CA MET A 39 -11.01 24.57 -32.35
C MET A 39 -11.52 25.06 -30.99
N THR A 40 -12.72 24.62 -30.60
CA THR A 40 -13.34 24.97 -29.31
C THR A 40 -13.76 23.71 -28.54
N THR A 41 -13.77 23.75 -27.21
CA THR A 41 -14.20 22.64 -26.35
C THR A 41 -15.21 23.11 -25.32
N ARG A 42 -16.50 22.77 -25.49
CA ARG A 42 -17.60 23.26 -24.64
C ARG A 42 -17.65 22.65 -23.23
N LYS A 43 -17.21 21.40 -23.03
CA LYS A 43 -17.34 20.67 -21.75
C LYS A 43 -16.23 20.93 -20.72
N LYS A 44 -15.00 21.25 -21.16
CA LYS A 44 -13.79 21.23 -20.29
C LYS A 44 -13.11 22.59 -20.07
N MET A 45 -13.64 23.69 -20.61
CA MET A 45 -13.02 25.02 -20.40
C MET A 45 -12.92 25.40 -18.91
N HIS A 46 -13.83 24.90 -18.06
CA HIS A 46 -13.82 25.12 -16.61
C HIS A 46 -12.99 24.10 -15.83
N GLU A 47 -12.47 23.05 -16.49
CA GLU A 47 -11.72 21.95 -15.85
C GLU A 47 -10.19 22.08 -15.96
N VAL A 48 -9.67 23.02 -16.75
CA VAL A 48 -8.22 23.30 -16.88
C VAL A 48 -7.85 24.49 -16.00
N GLN A 49 -7.33 24.21 -14.81
CA GLN A 49 -7.11 25.25 -13.82
C GLN A 49 -5.81 26.03 -14.06
N HIS A 50 -4.72 25.35 -14.45
CA HIS A 50 -3.40 25.98 -14.64
C HIS A 50 -2.69 25.45 -15.88
N VAL A 51 -2.01 26.34 -16.61
CA VAL A 51 -1.20 26.01 -17.80
C VAL A 51 0.10 26.80 -17.74
N GLU A 52 1.22 26.12 -17.92
CA GLU A 52 2.54 26.74 -17.79
C GLU A 52 3.54 26.17 -18.81
N LEU A 53 4.42 27.03 -19.33
CA LEU A 53 5.48 26.63 -20.25
C LEU A 53 6.81 26.54 -19.50
N LEU A 54 7.29 25.32 -19.29
CA LEU A 54 8.58 25.03 -18.66
C LEU A 54 9.67 24.87 -19.72
N LEU A 55 10.81 25.51 -19.46
CA LEU A 55 11.86 25.77 -20.44
C LEU A 55 13.22 25.23 -19.93
N PRO A 56 14.06 24.66 -20.82
CA PRO A 56 15.46 24.32 -20.50
C PRO A 56 16.31 25.54 -20.11
N LYS A 57 17.47 25.32 -19.48
CA LYS A 57 18.38 26.42 -19.09
C LYS A 57 18.90 27.24 -20.27
N ASP A 58 19.21 26.58 -21.39
CA ASP A 58 19.80 27.22 -22.59
C ASP A 58 18.71 27.70 -23.58
N THR A 59 17.72 28.45 -23.09
CA THR A 59 16.55 28.86 -23.90
C THR A 59 16.70 30.26 -24.49
N PRO A 60 16.40 30.47 -25.79
CA PRO A 60 16.47 31.79 -26.43
C PRO A 60 15.41 32.78 -25.90
N GLU A 61 15.71 34.07 -26.01
CA GLU A 61 14.89 35.17 -25.48
C GLU A 61 13.42 35.14 -25.97
N TRP A 62 13.19 34.81 -27.25
CA TRP A 62 11.83 34.72 -27.79
C TRP A 62 10.97 33.66 -27.10
N ALA A 63 11.58 32.59 -26.58
CA ALA A 63 10.88 31.52 -25.88
C ALA A 63 10.61 31.88 -24.41
N LEU A 64 11.49 32.68 -23.77
CA LEU A 64 11.20 33.32 -22.48
C LEU A 64 9.99 34.27 -22.61
N ASN A 65 9.98 35.12 -23.63
CA ASN A 65 8.86 36.01 -23.94
C ASN A 65 7.57 35.23 -24.22
N LEU A 66 7.67 34.04 -24.82
CA LEU A 66 6.51 33.16 -25.05
C LEU A 66 5.97 32.57 -23.74
N ARG A 67 6.82 32.17 -22.79
CA ARG A 67 6.41 31.72 -21.45
C ARG A 67 5.70 32.85 -20.70
N ASP A 68 6.28 34.03 -20.72
CA ASP A 68 5.72 35.19 -20.01
C ASP A 68 4.36 35.58 -20.64
N LEU A 69 4.24 35.49 -21.97
CA LEU A 69 2.96 35.68 -22.66
C LEU A 69 1.91 34.64 -22.29
N ILE A 70 2.27 33.35 -22.17
CA ILE A 70 1.34 32.30 -21.72
C ILE A 70 0.84 32.57 -20.29
N SER A 71 1.71 33.14 -19.45
CA SER A 71 1.39 33.45 -18.06
C SER A 71 0.42 34.63 -17.94
N VAL A 72 0.57 35.67 -18.78
CA VAL A 72 -0.30 36.86 -18.79
C VAL A 72 -1.57 36.65 -19.60
N ASP A 73 -1.46 36.06 -20.80
CA ASP A 73 -2.56 35.81 -21.73
C ASP A 73 -2.41 34.39 -22.32
N ARG A 74 -2.91 33.41 -21.57
CA ARG A 74 -2.91 31.98 -21.94
C ARG A 74 -3.41 31.74 -23.36
N GLN A 75 -4.46 32.45 -23.77
CA GLN A 75 -5.11 32.25 -25.05
C GLN A 75 -4.21 32.68 -26.20
N LYS A 76 -3.61 33.87 -26.12
CA LYS A 76 -2.65 34.35 -27.14
C LYS A 76 -1.34 33.58 -27.11
N GLY A 77 -0.81 33.29 -25.93
CA GLY A 77 0.45 32.58 -25.76
C GLY A 77 0.40 31.16 -26.32
N VAL A 78 -0.65 30.39 -25.99
CA VAL A 78 -0.83 29.02 -26.50
C VAL A 78 -1.09 29.01 -28.02
N GLN A 79 -1.82 29.99 -28.56
CA GLN A 79 -1.97 30.14 -30.01
C GLN A 79 -0.61 30.32 -30.68
N LYS A 80 0.20 31.26 -30.18
CA LYS A 80 1.54 31.55 -30.73
C LYS A 80 2.47 30.33 -30.66
N LEU A 81 2.43 29.56 -29.56
CA LEU A 81 3.16 28.29 -29.44
C LEU A 81 2.69 27.28 -30.49
N SER A 82 1.37 27.13 -30.66
CA SER A 82 0.77 26.25 -31.67
C SER A 82 1.22 26.62 -33.08
N ASP A 83 1.21 27.91 -33.43
CA ASP A 83 1.60 28.38 -34.76
C ASP A 83 3.07 28.05 -35.07
N ILE A 84 3.96 28.27 -34.09
CA ILE A 84 5.39 27.95 -34.22
C ILE A 84 5.61 26.45 -34.41
N VAL A 85 4.95 25.61 -33.60
CA VAL A 85 5.14 24.15 -33.63
C VAL A 85 4.52 23.55 -34.90
N GLU A 86 3.30 23.96 -35.26
CA GLU A 86 2.59 23.43 -36.43
C GLU A 86 3.22 23.89 -37.75
N ALA A 87 3.72 25.14 -37.84
CA ALA A 87 4.42 25.63 -39.03
C ALA A 87 5.71 24.84 -39.31
N ARG A 88 6.32 24.25 -38.27
CA ARG A 88 7.55 23.46 -38.43
C ARG A 88 7.32 22.08 -39.01
N GLU A 89 6.13 21.52 -38.84
CA GLU A 89 5.81 20.17 -39.27
C GLU A 89 5.24 20.17 -40.71
N LYS A 90 5.95 19.54 -41.65
CA LYS A 90 5.57 19.50 -43.07
C LYS A 90 4.81 18.23 -43.47
N ARG A 91 4.99 17.13 -42.73
CA ARG A 91 4.41 15.82 -43.09
C ARG A 91 3.02 15.60 -42.48
N LYS A 92 2.19 14.80 -43.18
CA LYS A 92 0.85 14.39 -42.71
C LYS A 92 0.87 13.41 -41.53
N ASP A 93 1.96 12.66 -41.37
CA ASP A 93 2.19 11.70 -40.29
C ASP A 93 3.15 12.22 -39.21
N ALA A 94 3.44 13.53 -39.23
CA ALA A 94 4.35 14.15 -38.28
C ALA A 94 3.92 13.89 -36.83
N GLN A 95 4.88 13.43 -36.03
CA GLN A 95 4.82 13.37 -34.58
C GLN A 95 5.09 14.76 -34.00
N VAL A 96 4.07 15.42 -33.48
CA VAL A 96 4.17 16.85 -33.11
C VAL A 96 4.57 16.99 -31.65
N TYR A 97 3.82 16.34 -30.75
CA TYR A 97 4.06 16.37 -29.30
C TYR A 97 4.24 14.96 -28.76
N ARG A 98 5.02 14.83 -27.68
CA ARG A 98 5.03 13.65 -26.82
C ARG A 98 4.40 14.03 -25.49
N GLU A 99 3.38 13.32 -25.08
CA GLU A 99 2.61 13.66 -23.89
C GLU A 99 2.89 12.66 -22.78
N TYR A 100 3.34 13.19 -21.64
CA TYR A 100 3.41 12.45 -20.40
C TYR A 100 2.24 12.86 -19.51
N GLU A 101 1.25 11.98 -19.40
CA GLU A 101 0.10 12.13 -18.51
C GLU A 101 0.41 11.41 -17.21
N PHE A 102 0.30 12.09 -16.08
CA PHE A 102 0.51 11.47 -14.78
C PHE A 102 -0.46 11.98 -13.72
N ALA A 103 -0.85 11.06 -12.83
CA ALA A 103 -1.63 11.37 -11.65
C ALA A 103 -0.75 12.07 -10.64
N LEU A 104 -1.35 13.04 -9.96
CA LEU A 104 -0.74 13.72 -8.84
C LEU A 104 -1.37 13.16 -7.56
N PRO A 105 -0.70 13.26 -6.40
CA PRO A 105 -1.30 12.89 -5.13
C PRO A 105 -2.62 13.61 -4.95
N ARG A 106 -3.66 12.81 -4.67
CA ARG A 106 -4.96 13.39 -4.31
C ARG A 106 -4.76 14.30 -3.14
N GLU A 107 -3.89 13.87 -2.24
CA GLU A 107 -3.34 14.44 -1.02
C GLU A 107 -2.65 15.79 -1.16
N PHE A 108 -2.45 16.38 -2.33
CA PHE A 108 -1.81 17.70 -2.43
C PHE A 108 -2.82 18.80 -2.76
N THR A 109 -2.56 20.04 -2.33
CA THR A 109 -3.29 21.19 -2.88
C THR A 109 -2.99 21.36 -4.37
N ASP A 110 -3.78 22.18 -5.06
CA ASP A 110 -3.56 22.48 -6.49
C ASP A 110 -2.15 23.07 -6.70
N GLU A 111 -1.72 23.98 -5.83
CA GLU A 111 -0.37 24.56 -5.84
C GLU A 111 0.73 23.54 -5.52
N GLN A 112 0.52 22.66 -4.55
CA GLN A 112 1.49 21.62 -4.21
C GLN A 112 1.64 20.60 -5.34
N CYS A 113 0.53 20.27 -6.02
CA CYS A 113 0.51 19.48 -7.24
C CYS A 113 1.29 20.16 -8.37
N ILE A 114 1.07 21.46 -8.58
CA ILE A 114 1.78 22.27 -9.59
C ILE A 114 3.28 22.30 -9.27
N LYS A 115 3.64 22.57 -8.01
CA LYS A 115 5.02 22.61 -7.55
C LYS A 115 5.74 21.27 -7.77
N LEU A 116 5.12 20.15 -7.35
CA LEU A 116 5.67 18.82 -7.60
C LEU A 116 5.90 18.59 -9.08
N ALA A 117 4.88 18.85 -9.90
CA ALA A 117 4.96 18.57 -11.33
C ALA A 117 6.00 19.48 -12.00
N ASN A 118 6.07 20.75 -11.62
CA ASN A 118 7.03 21.71 -12.15
C ASN A 118 8.45 21.31 -11.77
N GLU A 119 8.72 20.96 -10.51
CA GLU A 119 10.05 20.49 -10.09
C GLU A 119 10.44 19.19 -10.82
N PHE A 120 9.52 18.23 -10.89
CA PHE A 120 9.74 16.97 -11.62
C PHE A 120 10.00 17.20 -13.12
N ILE A 121 9.15 18.01 -13.78
CA ILE A 121 9.28 18.30 -15.21
C ILE A 121 10.57 19.10 -15.46
N GLN A 122 10.88 20.09 -14.63
CA GLN A 122 12.05 20.94 -14.80
C GLN A 122 13.34 20.12 -14.65
N ASP A 123 13.43 19.26 -13.64
CA ASP A 123 14.63 18.44 -13.40
C ASP A 123 14.75 17.29 -14.40
N GLN A 124 13.69 16.49 -14.57
CA GLN A 124 13.77 15.21 -15.29
C GLN A 124 13.52 15.35 -16.80
N ILE A 125 12.81 16.39 -17.22
CA ILE A 125 12.41 16.58 -18.62
C ILE A 125 13.14 17.80 -19.22
N CYS A 126 13.00 18.99 -18.64
CA CYS A 126 13.70 20.19 -19.12
C CYS A 126 15.22 20.10 -18.91
N GLY A 127 15.68 19.37 -17.90
CA GLY A 127 17.09 19.01 -17.71
C GLY A 127 17.70 18.23 -18.88
N GLN A 128 16.90 17.52 -19.68
CA GLN A 128 17.33 16.83 -20.90
C GLN A 128 17.24 17.71 -22.16
N GLY A 129 16.90 19.00 -22.00
CA GLY A 129 16.75 19.97 -23.09
C GLY A 129 15.35 20.04 -23.72
N MET A 130 14.35 19.37 -23.16
CA MET A 130 12.97 19.38 -23.67
C MET A 130 12.17 20.58 -23.15
N ALA A 131 11.46 21.28 -24.03
CA ALA A 131 10.47 22.27 -23.62
C ALA A 131 9.10 21.59 -23.39
N VAL A 132 8.40 21.99 -22.33
CA VAL A 132 7.19 21.31 -21.87
C VAL A 132 6.07 22.31 -21.59
N LEU A 133 4.93 22.12 -22.24
CA LEU A 133 3.70 22.79 -21.85
C LEU A 133 2.95 21.91 -20.85
N ALA A 134 3.03 22.25 -19.56
CA ALA A 134 2.37 21.54 -18.48
C ALA A 134 0.92 22.04 -18.34
N ASN A 135 -0.04 21.11 -18.33
CA ASN A 135 -1.47 21.42 -18.21
C ASN A 135 -2.04 20.66 -17.01
N PHE A 136 -2.63 21.38 -16.06
CA PHE A 136 -3.10 20.82 -14.80
C PHE A 136 -4.61 20.71 -14.77
N HIS A 137 -5.08 19.53 -14.34
CA HIS A 137 -6.50 19.19 -14.22
C HIS A 137 -6.78 18.68 -12.81
N PHE A 138 -7.71 19.33 -12.11
CA PHE A 138 -8.09 19.04 -10.72
C PHE A 138 -9.54 18.55 -10.59
N ASP A 139 -9.91 17.59 -11.44
CA ASP A 139 -11.27 17.02 -11.53
C ASP A 139 -11.68 16.21 -10.27
N ILE A 140 -12.98 15.92 -10.12
CA ILE A 140 -13.55 15.04 -9.07
C ILE A 140 -14.19 13.81 -9.75
N ASP A 141 -14.04 12.61 -9.17
CA ASP A 141 -14.75 11.41 -9.62
C ASP A 141 -16.23 11.50 -9.30
N GLU A 142 -17.10 11.45 -10.31
CA GLU A 142 -18.55 11.47 -10.13
C GLU A 142 -19.07 10.23 -9.36
N ASP A 143 -18.38 9.08 -9.43
CA ASP A 143 -18.83 7.83 -8.80
C ASP A 143 -18.41 7.73 -7.32
N THR A 144 -17.18 8.13 -6.99
CA THR A 144 -16.63 8.03 -5.63
C THR A 144 -16.68 9.35 -4.86
N GLY A 145 -16.93 10.47 -5.57
CA GLY A 145 -16.84 11.80 -5.00
C GLY A 145 -15.42 12.22 -4.63
N GLU A 146 -14.38 11.52 -5.10
CA GLU A 146 -12.98 11.76 -4.72
C GLU A 146 -12.20 12.57 -5.75
N ARG A 147 -11.28 13.43 -5.32
CA ARG A 147 -10.41 14.26 -6.18
C ARG A 147 -9.49 13.41 -7.08
N LYS A 148 -9.24 13.86 -8.31
CA LYS A 148 -8.40 13.21 -9.34
C LYS A 148 -7.42 14.19 -10.01
N PRO A 149 -6.47 14.75 -9.24
CA PRO A 149 -5.51 15.69 -9.80
C PRO A 149 -4.56 14.98 -10.76
N HIS A 150 -4.34 15.55 -11.93
CA HIS A 150 -3.41 15.00 -12.93
C HIS A 150 -2.83 16.10 -13.83
N CYS A 151 -1.62 15.85 -14.32
CA CYS A 151 -0.91 16.74 -15.23
C CYS A 151 -0.78 16.09 -16.61
N HIS A 152 -1.04 16.88 -17.66
CA HIS A 152 -0.71 16.57 -19.04
C HIS A 152 0.50 17.41 -19.45
N ALA A 153 1.70 16.82 -19.36
CA ALA A 153 2.95 17.44 -19.80
C ALA A 153 3.17 17.20 -21.30
N LEU A 154 2.97 18.23 -22.12
CA LEU A 154 3.18 18.18 -23.56
C LEU A 154 4.62 18.58 -23.89
N MET A 155 5.46 17.59 -24.18
CA MET A 155 6.85 17.75 -24.57
C MET A 155 6.97 18.01 -26.07
N LEU A 156 7.79 19.00 -26.44
CA LEU A 156 8.16 19.21 -27.83
C LEU A 156 9.15 18.14 -28.30
N THR A 157 9.05 17.77 -29.58
CA THR A 157 9.95 16.78 -30.20
C THR A 157 11.24 17.38 -30.79
N ARG A 158 11.42 18.71 -30.63
CA ARG A 158 12.49 19.53 -31.22
C ARG A 158 13.01 20.54 -30.19
N ARG A 159 14.29 20.90 -30.29
CA ARG A 159 14.91 21.93 -29.44
C ARG A 159 14.52 23.34 -29.90
N PHE A 160 14.53 24.28 -28.96
CA PHE A 160 14.55 25.70 -29.29
C PHE A 160 15.94 26.13 -29.77
N THR A 161 15.95 27.05 -30.72
CA THR A 161 17.13 27.70 -31.30
C THR A 161 16.83 29.19 -31.44
N GLU A 162 17.85 30.04 -31.65
CA GLU A 162 17.65 31.49 -31.82
C GLU A 162 16.63 31.85 -32.91
N LYS A 163 16.54 31.03 -33.98
CA LYS A 163 15.65 31.25 -35.12
C LYS A 163 14.35 30.42 -35.09
N GLY A 164 14.01 29.78 -33.98
CA GLY A 164 12.80 28.94 -33.84
C GLY A 164 13.11 27.48 -33.48
N LEU A 165 12.36 26.52 -34.01
CA LEU A 165 12.56 25.08 -33.72
C LEU A 165 13.64 24.42 -34.60
N SER A 166 14.43 23.52 -34.01
CA SER A 166 15.49 22.77 -34.69
C SER A 166 15.01 22.05 -35.96
N LEU A 167 15.90 21.91 -36.95
CA LEU A 167 15.61 21.21 -38.22
C LEU A 167 15.43 19.70 -38.03
N LYS A 168 16.22 19.09 -37.14
CA LYS A 168 16.14 17.67 -36.79
C LYS A 168 15.40 17.50 -35.46
N LYS A 169 14.66 16.39 -35.33
CA LYS A 169 14.08 15.93 -34.05
C LYS A 169 15.16 15.22 -33.24
N GLU A 170 15.05 15.29 -31.93
CA GLU A 170 15.97 14.58 -31.03
C GLU A 170 15.53 13.13 -30.90
N VAL A 171 16.39 12.20 -31.31
CA VAL A 171 16.08 10.75 -31.34
C VAL A 171 16.06 10.17 -29.92
N GLU A 172 16.99 10.60 -29.06
CA GLU A 172 17.10 10.14 -27.67
C GLU A 172 15.83 10.40 -26.86
N TRP A 173 15.13 11.51 -27.13
CA TRP A 173 13.86 11.84 -26.49
C TRP A 173 12.71 10.88 -26.84
N ASN A 174 12.93 9.90 -27.72
CA ASN A 174 11.97 8.85 -28.11
C ASN A 174 12.39 7.43 -27.70
N ARG A 175 13.43 7.27 -26.86
CA ARG A 175 13.83 5.94 -26.37
C ARG A 175 12.72 5.24 -25.60
N ARG A 176 12.73 3.89 -25.62
CA ARG A 176 11.70 3.06 -24.97
C ARG A 176 11.79 3.08 -23.44
N SER A 177 13.00 3.21 -22.87
CA SER A 177 13.23 3.20 -21.42
C SER A 177 12.71 4.44 -20.69
N LEU A 178 12.60 5.58 -21.39
CA LEU A 178 12.24 6.88 -20.80
C LEU A 178 10.92 6.83 -20.00
N GLY A 179 9.96 6.01 -20.40
CA GLY A 179 8.68 5.90 -19.67
C GLY A 179 8.82 5.25 -18.30
N ALA A 180 9.71 4.26 -18.15
CA ALA A 180 9.99 3.60 -16.88
C ALA A 180 10.81 4.53 -15.97
N GLU A 181 11.86 5.15 -16.51
CA GLU A 181 12.70 6.13 -15.80
C GLU A 181 11.85 7.30 -15.26
N LEU A 182 10.99 7.90 -16.11
CA LEU A 182 10.11 8.99 -15.68
C LEU A 182 9.09 8.53 -14.63
N ARG A 183 8.63 7.27 -14.65
CA ARG A 183 7.69 6.75 -13.65
C ARG A 183 8.37 6.56 -12.29
N GLU A 184 9.54 5.95 -12.28
CA GLU A 184 10.36 5.78 -11.08
C GLU A 184 10.66 7.14 -10.44
N GLN A 185 11.14 8.10 -11.25
CA GLN A 185 11.41 9.46 -10.78
C GLN A 185 10.15 10.20 -10.35
N LEU A 186 9.04 10.07 -11.08
CA LEU A 186 7.76 10.66 -10.65
C LEU A 186 7.34 10.15 -9.28
N VAL A 187 7.47 8.85 -9.01
CA VAL A 187 7.13 8.26 -7.71
C VAL A 187 8.10 8.76 -6.63
N ALA A 188 9.40 8.89 -6.93
CA ALA A 188 10.35 9.49 -6.03
C ALA A 188 9.99 10.95 -5.69
N TYR A 189 9.75 11.82 -6.68
CA TYR A 189 9.31 13.20 -6.42
C TYR A 189 7.95 13.22 -5.69
N THR A 190 7.06 12.28 -6.01
CA THR A 190 5.78 12.19 -5.32
C THR A 190 5.92 11.87 -3.83
N ASN A 191 6.71 10.85 -3.50
CA ASN A 191 6.96 10.48 -2.11
C ASN A 191 7.82 11.51 -1.38
N PHE A 192 8.68 12.24 -2.10
CA PHE A 192 9.32 13.43 -1.55
C PHE A 192 8.27 14.39 -1.06
N HIS A 193 7.42 14.88 -1.94
CA HIS A 193 6.46 15.90 -1.59
C HIS A 193 5.46 15.38 -0.56
N LEU A 194 5.13 14.08 -0.57
CA LEU A 194 4.28 13.45 0.44
C LEU A 194 4.96 13.57 1.80
N LYS A 195 6.23 13.21 1.89
CA LYS A 195 6.98 13.40 3.13
C LYS A 195 7.17 14.87 3.51
N MET A 196 7.49 15.73 2.54
CA MET A 196 7.70 17.18 2.72
C MET A 196 6.47 17.83 3.33
N TYR A 197 5.29 17.40 2.88
CA TYR A 197 4.01 17.91 3.34
C TYR A 197 3.42 17.13 4.53
N GLY A 198 4.15 16.15 5.08
CA GLY A 198 3.83 15.49 6.34
C GLY A 198 2.91 14.27 6.23
N PHE A 199 2.83 13.64 5.07
CA PHE A 199 2.10 12.40 4.82
C PHE A 199 2.96 11.19 5.17
N ASP A 200 2.33 10.18 5.78
CA ASP A 200 2.98 8.89 6.08
C ASP A 200 2.78 7.88 4.94
N GLU A 201 1.86 8.17 4.00
CA GLU A 201 1.62 7.37 2.81
C GLU A 201 2.79 7.44 1.82
N ARG A 202 3.07 6.31 1.17
CA ARG A 202 4.08 6.19 0.12
C ARG A 202 3.54 5.44 -1.09
N LEU A 203 3.97 5.88 -2.26
CA LEU A 203 3.74 5.21 -3.54
C LEU A 203 4.87 4.25 -3.85
N ASP A 204 4.54 3.02 -4.26
CA ASP A 204 5.51 2.11 -4.84
C ASP A 204 5.39 2.18 -6.37
N HIS A 205 6.53 2.36 -7.05
CA HIS A 205 6.59 2.42 -8.52
C HIS A 205 6.59 1.03 -9.16
N ARG A 206 6.96 0.01 -8.39
CA ARG A 206 7.08 -1.39 -8.82
C ARG A 206 5.70 -1.96 -9.12
N SER A 207 5.69 -2.82 -10.12
CA SER A 207 4.49 -3.56 -10.52
C SER A 207 4.04 -4.50 -9.39
N TYR A 208 2.76 -4.89 -9.41
CA TYR A 208 2.27 -5.94 -8.49
C TYR A 208 3.09 -7.23 -8.60
N ALA A 209 3.57 -7.60 -9.79
CA ALA A 209 4.43 -8.76 -10.00
C ALA A 209 5.80 -8.64 -9.28
N GLU A 210 6.46 -7.49 -9.34
CA GLU A 210 7.73 -7.24 -8.63
C GLU A 210 7.55 -7.17 -7.11
N ARG A 211 6.33 -6.92 -6.65
CA ARG A 211 5.94 -6.94 -5.23
C ARG A 211 5.50 -8.33 -4.76
N GLY A 212 5.50 -9.34 -5.63
CA GLY A 212 4.98 -10.67 -5.33
C GLY A 212 3.45 -10.74 -5.22
N ILE A 213 2.72 -9.66 -5.55
CA ILE A 213 1.27 -9.62 -5.51
C ILE A 213 0.72 -10.21 -6.81
N GLU A 214 -0.02 -11.31 -6.71
CA GLU A 214 -0.52 -12.02 -7.89
C GLU A 214 -1.55 -11.19 -8.68
N LEU A 215 -2.06 -10.04 -8.23
CA LEU A 215 -3.07 -9.20 -8.91
C LEU A 215 -2.50 -8.40 -10.11
N GLU A 216 -3.37 -7.97 -11.03
CA GLU A 216 -3.03 -7.02 -12.11
C GLU A 216 -3.39 -5.58 -11.71
N PRO A 217 -2.58 -4.58 -12.08
CA PRO A 217 -2.98 -3.19 -11.95
C PRO A 217 -4.18 -2.89 -12.87
N GLN A 218 -5.30 -2.44 -12.31
CA GLN A 218 -6.48 -2.11 -13.11
C GLN A 218 -6.21 -0.88 -14.02
N PRO A 219 -6.58 -0.91 -15.31
CA PRO A 219 -6.46 0.24 -16.20
C PRO A 219 -7.25 1.45 -15.69
N LYS A 220 -6.89 2.66 -16.09
CA LYS A 220 -7.73 3.83 -15.82
C LYS A 220 -8.91 3.85 -16.79
N ARG A 221 -10.14 3.72 -16.28
CA ARG A 221 -11.38 3.97 -17.04
C ARG A 221 -11.61 5.48 -17.13
N GLY A 222 -11.32 6.09 -18.27
CA GLY A 222 -11.48 7.54 -18.48
C GLY A 222 -12.95 7.98 -18.59
N THR A 223 -13.25 9.24 -18.28
CA THR A 223 -14.63 9.80 -18.29
C THR A 223 -15.30 9.68 -19.66
N ASN A 224 -14.59 9.97 -20.75
CA ASN A 224 -15.12 9.82 -22.11
C ASN A 224 -15.49 8.37 -22.46
N VAL A 225 -14.80 7.40 -21.85
CA VAL A 225 -15.12 5.97 -22.01
C VAL A 225 -16.38 5.65 -21.21
N LYS A 226 -16.46 6.09 -19.95
CA LYS A 226 -17.69 5.95 -19.13
C LYS A 226 -18.91 6.53 -19.83
N GLU A 227 -18.81 7.77 -20.34
CA GLU A 227 -19.91 8.43 -21.05
C GLU A 227 -20.30 7.72 -22.34
N ALA A 228 -19.32 7.20 -23.11
CA ALA A 228 -19.59 6.44 -24.32
C ALA A 228 -20.35 5.15 -24.00
N GLU A 229 -19.89 4.39 -23.01
CA GLU A 229 -20.58 3.17 -22.56
C GLU A 229 -22.00 3.45 -22.05
N ILE A 230 -22.20 4.53 -21.28
CA ILE A 230 -23.54 4.94 -20.82
C ILE A 230 -24.45 5.28 -22.00
N ARG A 231 -23.95 6.00 -23.03
CA ARG A 231 -24.73 6.34 -24.24
C ARG A 231 -25.12 5.11 -25.05
N GLU A 232 -24.27 4.09 -25.05
CA GLU A 232 -24.54 2.79 -25.67
C GLU A 232 -25.44 1.88 -24.79
N GLY A 233 -25.93 2.38 -23.65
CA GLY A 233 -26.84 1.65 -22.75
C GLY A 233 -26.18 0.67 -21.79
N ASN A 234 -24.84 0.68 -21.67
CA ASN A 234 -24.11 -0.27 -20.84
C ASN A 234 -24.06 0.15 -19.36
N ASN A 235 -24.44 -0.77 -18.46
CA ASN A 235 -24.34 -0.53 -17.02
C ASN A 235 -22.90 -0.68 -16.53
N LEU A 236 -22.35 0.41 -15.98
CA LEU A 236 -20.97 0.55 -15.53
C LEU A 236 -20.65 -0.18 -14.22
N LYS A 237 -21.67 -0.54 -13.43
CA LYS A 237 -21.56 -1.29 -12.16
C LYS A 237 -21.76 -2.79 -12.34
N ASP A 238 -22.38 -3.19 -13.45
CA ASP A 238 -22.58 -4.58 -13.80
C ASP A 238 -21.30 -5.16 -14.44
N LEU A 239 -20.74 -6.18 -13.79
CA LEU A 239 -19.55 -6.89 -14.24
C LEU A 239 -19.78 -7.68 -15.55
N PHE A 240 -21.05 -7.89 -15.95
CA PHE A 240 -21.47 -8.74 -17.06
C PHE A 240 -22.15 -8.01 -18.25
N SER A 241 -22.38 -6.69 -18.18
CA SER A 241 -22.93 -5.86 -19.28
C SER A 241 -22.14 -5.90 -20.62
N ALA A 242 -22.62 -5.36 -21.74
CA ALA A 242 -21.73 -5.19 -22.90
C ALA A 242 -20.70 -4.07 -22.61
N ALA A 243 -19.51 -4.15 -23.20
CA ALA A 243 -18.53 -3.07 -23.19
C ALA A 243 -18.14 -2.82 -24.65
N THR A 244 -18.34 -1.61 -25.16
CA THR A 244 -18.21 -1.29 -26.58
C THR A 244 -16.83 -0.73 -26.93
N THR A 245 -16.17 -0.06 -25.99
CA THR A 245 -14.85 0.54 -26.21
C THR A 245 -13.72 -0.38 -25.74
N GLU A 246 -12.62 -0.45 -26.51
CA GLU A 246 -11.42 -1.25 -26.18
C GLU A 246 -10.88 -0.98 -24.76
N LYS A 247 -10.99 0.26 -24.27
CA LYS A 247 -10.53 0.64 -22.92
C LYS A 247 -11.49 0.18 -21.82
N ALA A 248 -12.80 0.18 -22.06
CA ALA A 248 -13.77 -0.39 -21.12
C ALA A 248 -13.64 -1.91 -21.08
N ILE A 249 -13.42 -2.54 -22.23
CA ILE A 249 -13.11 -3.98 -22.36
C ILE A 249 -11.86 -4.30 -21.54
N ALA A 250 -10.73 -3.63 -21.77
CA ALA A 250 -9.49 -3.89 -21.03
C ALA A 250 -9.61 -3.62 -19.51
N PHE A 251 -10.33 -2.56 -19.11
CA PHE A 251 -10.59 -2.26 -17.70
C PHE A 251 -11.39 -3.38 -17.04
N ARG A 252 -12.49 -3.76 -17.69
CA ARG A 252 -13.38 -4.81 -17.23
C ARG A 252 -12.66 -6.14 -17.19
N GLU A 253 -11.93 -6.52 -18.23
CA GLU A 253 -11.12 -7.73 -18.25
C GLU A 253 -10.10 -7.76 -17.12
N THR A 254 -9.45 -6.64 -16.80
CA THR A 254 -8.47 -6.61 -15.70
C THR A 254 -9.15 -6.70 -14.33
N LYS A 255 -10.27 -5.99 -14.14
CA LYS A 255 -11.09 -6.11 -12.93
C LYS A 255 -11.62 -7.54 -12.77
N LEU A 256 -12.11 -8.14 -13.85
CA LEU A 256 -12.51 -9.54 -13.92
C LEU A 256 -11.35 -10.47 -13.59
N ARG A 257 -10.16 -10.26 -14.17
CA ARG A 257 -8.97 -11.08 -13.86
C ARG A 257 -8.56 -10.97 -12.39
N ASN A 258 -8.64 -9.77 -11.78
CA ASN A 258 -8.38 -9.61 -10.35
C ASN A 258 -9.45 -10.27 -9.48
N VAL A 259 -10.73 -10.10 -9.83
CA VAL A 259 -11.83 -10.80 -9.17
C VAL A 259 -11.65 -12.31 -9.32
N CYS A 260 -11.24 -12.81 -10.49
CA CYS A 260 -10.91 -14.21 -10.70
C CYS A 260 -9.72 -14.65 -9.86
N ARG A 261 -8.67 -13.83 -9.71
CA ARG A 261 -7.52 -14.13 -8.84
C ARG A 261 -7.92 -14.19 -7.37
N ILE A 262 -8.76 -13.27 -6.92
CA ILE A 262 -9.33 -13.27 -5.56
C ILE A 262 -10.30 -14.45 -5.37
N ILE A 263 -11.12 -14.79 -6.36
CA ILE A 263 -12.02 -15.96 -6.28
C ILE A 263 -11.21 -17.26 -6.29
N ARG A 264 -10.15 -17.32 -7.09
CA ARG A 264 -9.23 -18.47 -7.23
C ARG A 264 -8.43 -18.67 -5.95
N ASN A 265 -7.91 -17.59 -5.40
CA ASN A 265 -7.14 -17.58 -4.17
C ASN A 265 -7.59 -16.40 -3.28
N PRO A 266 -8.66 -16.59 -2.48
CA PRO A 266 -9.15 -15.55 -1.58
C PRO A 266 -8.13 -15.13 -0.53
N ASP A 267 -7.14 -15.97 -0.26
CA ASP A 267 -6.11 -15.79 0.76
C ASP A 267 -5.14 -14.66 0.44
N ILE A 268 -5.05 -14.22 -0.83
CA ILE A 268 -4.28 -13.03 -1.23
C ILE A 268 -4.76 -11.79 -0.46
N VAL A 269 -6.06 -11.70 -0.16
CA VAL A 269 -6.62 -10.58 0.61
C VAL A 269 -6.08 -10.61 2.05
N LEU A 270 -6.00 -11.79 2.64
CA LEU A 270 -5.52 -11.96 4.01
C LEU A 270 -4.01 -11.75 4.11
N SER A 271 -3.23 -12.42 3.25
CA SER A 271 -1.77 -12.45 3.30
C SER A 271 -1.12 -11.18 2.77
N ASP A 272 -1.47 -10.74 1.56
CA ASP A 272 -0.73 -9.70 0.84
C ASP A 272 -1.32 -8.28 1.02
N ILE A 273 -2.52 -8.17 1.60
CA ILE A 273 -3.21 -6.90 1.80
C ILE A 273 -3.39 -6.56 3.29
N VAL A 274 -3.94 -7.49 4.08
CA VAL A 274 -4.29 -7.19 5.49
C VAL A 274 -3.14 -7.52 6.46
N SER A 275 -2.52 -8.69 6.35
CA SER A 275 -1.54 -9.20 7.33
C SER A 275 -0.11 -8.64 7.18
N LYS A 276 0.11 -7.71 6.23
CA LYS A 276 1.45 -7.18 5.95
C LYS A 276 2.02 -6.35 7.11
N HIS A 277 1.23 -5.40 7.62
CA HIS A 277 1.68 -4.44 8.64
C HIS A 277 1.30 -4.85 10.07
N HIS A 278 0.33 -5.75 10.21
CA HIS A 278 -0.21 -6.22 11.49
C HIS A 278 -0.25 -7.75 11.52
N ALA A 279 0.28 -8.35 12.59
CA ALA A 279 0.20 -9.79 12.79
C ALA A 279 -1.23 -10.25 13.16
N THR A 280 -2.04 -9.34 13.70
CA THR A 280 -3.45 -9.56 14.02
C THR A 280 -4.32 -8.44 13.45
N PHE A 281 -5.51 -8.77 12.97
CA PHE A 281 -6.43 -7.81 12.35
C PHE A 281 -7.90 -8.11 12.71
N MET A 282 -8.80 -7.16 12.41
CA MET A 282 -10.24 -7.31 12.59
C MET A 282 -10.94 -7.48 11.23
N TRP A 283 -12.18 -7.98 11.23
CA TRP A 283 -12.92 -8.22 9.99
C TRP A 283 -13.12 -6.95 9.15
N GLY A 284 -13.34 -5.81 9.80
CA GLY A 284 -13.49 -4.52 9.12
C GLY A 284 -12.27 -4.10 8.27
N ASP A 285 -11.08 -4.66 8.51
CA ASP A 285 -9.90 -4.43 7.67
C ASP A 285 -9.95 -5.26 6.37
N VAL A 286 -10.51 -6.47 6.43
CA VAL A 286 -10.78 -7.32 5.25
C VAL A 286 -11.86 -6.70 4.37
N GLU A 287 -12.93 -6.18 4.97
CA GLU A 287 -14.02 -5.52 4.24
C GLU A 287 -13.52 -4.31 3.43
N LYS A 288 -12.64 -3.48 4.03
CA LYS A 288 -12.02 -2.36 3.32
C LYS A 288 -11.19 -2.82 2.11
N ALA A 289 -10.54 -3.98 2.20
CA ALA A 289 -9.77 -4.54 1.10
C ALA A 289 -10.66 -5.11 -0.01
N LEU A 290 -11.72 -5.84 0.33
CA LEU A 290 -12.64 -6.45 -0.64
C LEU A 290 -13.45 -5.42 -1.42
N ASN A 291 -13.98 -4.40 -0.73
CA ASN A 291 -14.77 -3.33 -1.35
C ASN A 291 -13.98 -2.51 -2.39
N ARG A 292 -12.65 -2.64 -2.43
CA ARG A 292 -11.81 -2.03 -3.46
C ARG A 292 -11.84 -2.78 -4.79
N HIS A 293 -12.14 -4.08 -4.76
CA HIS A 293 -12.01 -4.97 -5.92
C HIS A 293 -13.35 -5.56 -6.39
N ILE A 294 -14.31 -5.74 -5.49
CA ILE A 294 -15.60 -6.38 -5.76
C ILE A 294 -16.73 -5.38 -5.47
N ASP A 295 -17.49 -5.02 -6.51
CA ASP A 295 -18.65 -4.12 -6.39
C ASP A 295 -19.98 -4.89 -6.37
N ASP A 296 -19.97 -6.12 -6.86
CA ASP A 296 -21.14 -6.98 -6.97
C ASP A 296 -21.45 -7.61 -5.61
N LYS A 297 -22.68 -7.44 -5.12
CA LYS A 297 -23.08 -7.87 -3.78
C LYS A 297 -23.09 -9.38 -3.61
N ASP A 298 -23.41 -10.13 -4.66
CA ASP A 298 -23.52 -11.59 -4.59
C ASP A 298 -22.13 -12.22 -4.66
N ILE A 299 -21.27 -11.72 -5.56
CA ILE A 299 -19.85 -12.12 -5.61
C ILE A 299 -19.15 -11.74 -4.30
N TYR A 300 -19.44 -10.55 -3.76
CA TYR A 300 -18.88 -10.11 -2.48
C TYR A 300 -19.23 -11.11 -1.38
N LYS A 301 -20.52 -11.44 -1.22
CA LYS A 301 -20.97 -12.42 -0.21
C LYS A 301 -20.32 -13.78 -0.40
N GLN A 302 -20.20 -14.27 -1.63
CA GLN A 302 -19.56 -15.56 -1.90
C GLN A 302 -18.05 -15.54 -1.58
N VAL A 303 -17.33 -14.50 -1.98
CA VAL A 303 -15.90 -14.34 -1.66
C VAL A 303 -15.71 -14.17 -0.16
N GLU A 304 -16.57 -13.39 0.49
CA GLU A 304 -16.59 -13.20 1.94
C GLU A 304 -16.77 -14.54 2.66
N GLN A 305 -17.75 -15.35 2.25
CA GLN A 305 -17.97 -16.69 2.79
C GLN A 305 -16.76 -17.62 2.54
N LYS A 306 -16.13 -17.54 1.36
CA LYS A 306 -14.90 -18.29 1.05
C LYS A 306 -13.71 -17.87 1.91
N ILE A 307 -13.55 -16.58 2.20
CA ILE A 307 -12.50 -16.09 3.10
C ILE A 307 -12.78 -16.51 4.54
N LYS A 308 -14.03 -16.39 5.00
CA LYS A 308 -14.45 -16.85 6.34
C LYS A 308 -14.27 -18.36 6.54
N SER A 309 -14.41 -19.14 5.47
CA SER A 309 -14.16 -20.58 5.45
C SER A 309 -12.73 -20.96 5.04
N SER A 310 -11.86 -19.97 4.78
CA SER A 310 -10.49 -20.24 4.40
C SER A 310 -9.71 -20.85 5.55
N LYS A 311 -8.86 -21.82 5.22
CA LYS A 311 -7.89 -22.41 6.14
C LYS A 311 -6.78 -21.43 6.53
N GLU A 312 -6.57 -20.39 5.72
CA GLU A 312 -5.59 -19.34 5.98
C GLU A 312 -6.08 -18.37 7.06
N LEU A 313 -7.39 -18.21 7.23
CA LEU A 313 -7.95 -17.40 8.30
C LEU A 313 -7.90 -18.17 9.62
N VAL A 314 -7.29 -17.58 10.64
CA VAL A 314 -7.24 -18.15 11.99
C VAL A 314 -7.89 -17.19 12.97
N LEU A 315 -8.95 -17.64 13.63
CA LEU A 315 -9.61 -16.91 14.70
C LEU A 315 -8.79 -17.08 15.99
N LEU A 316 -8.32 -15.97 16.56
CA LEU A 316 -7.56 -15.96 17.81
C LEU A 316 -8.45 -15.72 19.04
N ARG A 317 -9.39 -14.77 18.92
CA ARG A 317 -10.35 -14.44 19.98
C ARG A 317 -11.68 -14.06 19.37
N TYR A 318 -12.75 -14.68 19.86
CA TYR A 318 -14.11 -14.32 19.50
C TYR A 318 -14.60 -13.18 20.38
N GLU A 319 -15.11 -12.10 19.77
CA GLU A 319 -15.74 -10.98 20.47
C GLU A 319 -16.84 -10.38 19.57
N SER A 320 -18.04 -10.16 20.10
CA SER A 320 -19.12 -9.52 19.36
C SER A 320 -19.76 -8.41 20.19
N ILE A 321 -20.07 -7.29 19.56
CA ILE A 321 -20.71 -6.14 20.20
C ILE A 321 -22.08 -5.93 19.57
N LYS A 322 -23.11 -5.77 20.39
CA LYS A 322 -24.44 -5.40 19.91
C LYS A 322 -24.51 -3.89 19.68
N ASN A 323 -24.82 -3.51 18.44
CA ASN A 323 -25.10 -2.15 18.05
C ASN A 323 -26.46 -1.67 18.56
N LYS A 324 -26.66 -0.34 18.52
CA LYS A 324 -27.91 0.33 18.93
C LYS A 324 -29.14 -0.10 18.11
N ASP A 325 -28.93 -0.62 16.90
CA ASP A 325 -29.96 -1.14 16.00
C ASP A 325 -30.23 -2.65 16.20
N GLY A 326 -29.55 -3.29 17.16
CA GLY A 326 -29.66 -4.72 17.42
C GLY A 326 -28.79 -5.60 16.52
N SER A 327 -28.02 -5.03 15.58
CA SER A 327 -27.05 -5.78 14.78
C SER A 327 -25.84 -6.22 15.63
N LEU A 328 -25.30 -7.41 15.36
CA LEU A 328 -24.06 -7.90 15.98
C LEU A 328 -22.89 -7.49 15.09
N GLU A 329 -22.02 -6.62 15.58
CA GLU A 329 -20.74 -6.31 14.95
C GLU A 329 -19.67 -7.29 15.46
N ASP A 330 -18.94 -7.88 14.49
CA ASP A 330 -17.83 -8.78 14.77
C ASP A 330 -16.59 -7.99 15.17
N HIS A 331 -16.21 -8.12 16.44
CA HIS A 331 -14.99 -7.57 17.03
C HIS A 331 -13.93 -8.65 17.26
N SER A 332 -14.09 -9.81 16.64
CA SER A 332 -13.13 -10.89 16.74
C SER A 332 -11.77 -10.51 16.19
N ILE A 333 -10.73 -11.09 16.79
CA ILE A 333 -9.35 -10.89 16.42
C ILE A 333 -8.90 -12.09 15.60
N TYR A 334 -8.42 -11.80 14.40
CA TYR A 334 -7.97 -12.78 13.42
C TYR A 334 -6.47 -12.64 13.15
N THR A 335 -5.87 -13.71 12.65
CA THR A 335 -4.53 -13.71 12.03
C THR A 335 -4.55 -14.59 10.79
N THR A 336 -3.43 -14.62 10.06
CA THR A 336 -3.22 -15.57 8.98
C THR A 336 -2.48 -16.81 9.49
N ARG A 337 -2.76 -17.96 8.90
CA ARG A 337 -2.00 -19.19 9.17
C ARG A 337 -0.54 -18.98 8.84
N ARG A 338 -0.19 -18.33 7.73
CA ARG A 338 1.20 -18.00 7.38
C ARG A 338 1.89 -17.17 8.46
N MET A 339 1.24 -16.14 9.00
CA MET A 339 1.79 -15.35 10.10
C MET A 339 1.98 -16.20 11.36
N LEU A 340 0.98 -17.01 11.70
CA LEU A 340 1.06 -17.92 12.84
C LEU A 340 2.17 -18.96 12.66
N GLU A 341 2.29 -19.58 11.49
CA GLU A 341 3.35 -20.52 11.13
C GLU A 341 4.73 -19.86 11.17
N ALA A 342 4.85 -18.62 10.69
CA ALA A 342 6.09 -17.85 10.75
C ALA A 342 6.50 -17.55 12.20
N GLU A 343 5.56 -17.12 13.06
CA GLU A 343 5.82 -16.90 14.48
C GLU A 343 6.15 -18.20 15.22
N MET A 344 5.46 -19.30 14.91
CA MET A 344 5.77 -20.63 15.47
C MET A 344 7.14 -21.13 15.01
N SER A 345 7.43 -21.06 13.72
CA SER A 345 8.72 -21.44 13.12
C SER A 345 9.86 -20.65 13.75
N LEU A 346 9.69 -19.33 13.88
CA LEU A 346 10.67 -18.45 14.51
C LEU A 346 11.01 -18.93 15.93
N VAL A 347 10.00 -19.19 16.75
CA VAL A 347 10.17 -19.62 18.13
C VAL A 347 10.80 -21.02 18.21
N GLN A 348 10.30 -21.98 17.42
CA GLN A 348 10.81 -23.35 17.41
C GLN A 348 12.27 -23.41 16.96
N LEU A 349 12.63 -22.65 15.91
CA LEU A 349 13.99 -22.57 15.42
C LEU A 349 14.90 -21.90 16.44
N ALA A 350 14.44 -20.85 17.11
CA ALA A 350 15.18 -20.20 18.18
C ALA A 350 15.45 -21.16 19.36
N GLU A 351 14.46 -21.94 19.77
CA GLU A 351 14.63 -22.95 20.82
C GLU A 351 15.59 -24.08 20.42
N SER A 352 15.49 -24.56 19.18
CA SER A 352 16.40 -25.56 18.61
C SER A 352 17.85 -25.07 18.62
N LEU A 353 18.08 -23.86 18.11
CA LEU A 353 19.41 -23.23 18.06
C LEU A 353 19.96 -22.91 19.46
N SER A 354 19.10 -22.57 20.41
CA SER A 354 19.49 -22.38 21.81
C SER A 354 19.99 -23.67 22.46
N LYS A 355 19.39 -24.82 22.12
CA LYS A 355 19.78 -26.15 22.62
C LYS A 355 21.00 -26.72 21.88
N ALA A 356 21.23 -26.32 20.64
CA ALA A 356 22.35 -26.78 19.83
C ALA A 356 23.69 -26.28 20.39
N LYS A 357 24.55 -27.22 20.79
CA LYS A 357 25.88 -26.91 21.35
C LYS A 357 26.93 -26.72 20.24
N SER A 358 27.65 -25.61 20.27
CA SER A 358 28.74 -25.22 19.37
C SER A 358 29.47 -23.97 19.90
N HIS A 359 30.72 -23.73 19.48
CA HIS A 359 31.44 -22.47 19.72
C HIS A 359 31.71 -22.07 21.19
N GLU A 360 31.85 -23.04 22.10
CA GLU A 360 32.24 -22.79 23.50
C GLU A 360 33.66 -22.21 23.58
N VAL A 361 33.87 -21.27 24.51
CA VAL A 361 35.15 -20.61 24.76
C VAL A 361 35.68 -20.99 26.15
N ASN A 362 37.00 -21.12 26.28
CA ASN A 362 37.65 -21.42 27.55
C ASN A 362 37.47 -20.27 28.57
N ASN A 363 37.07 -20.63 29.80
CA ASN A 363 36.89 -19.67 30.91
C ASN A 363 38.17 -18.87 31.23
N ASN A 364 39.35 -19.41 30.99
CA ASN A 364 40.61 -18.68 31.19
C ASN A 364 40.76 -17.51 30.22
N THR A 365 40.39 -17.71 28.94
CA THR A 365 40.39 -16.66 27.92
C THR A 365 39.39 -15.55 28.28
N ILE A 366 38.18 -15.94 28.71
CA ILE A 366 37.14 -15.01 29.17
C ILE A 366 37.66 -14.14 30.33
N ASN A 367 38.23 -14.77 31.37
CA ASN A 367 38.74 -14.07 32.55
C ASN A 367 39.90 -13.11 32.22
N THR A 368 40.76 -13.50 31.28
CA THR A 368 41.88 -12.67 30.83
C THR A 368 41.38 -11.38 30.17
N VAL A 369 40.42 -11.50 29.24
CA VAL A 369 39.84 -10.33 28.56
C VAL A 369 39.03 -9.47 29.55
N ILE A 370 38.26 -10.08 30.45
CA ILE A 370 37.54 -9.34 31.51
C ILE A 370 38.52 -8.53 32.36
N THR A 371 39.67 -9.09 32.72
CA THR A 371 40.71 -8.39 33.50
C THR A 371 41.28 -7.21 32.72
N LYS A 372 41.60 -7.40 31.44
CA LYS A 372 42.06 -6.33 30.54
C LYS A 372 41.03 -5.20 30.41
N PHE A 373 39.75 -5.51 30.23
CA PHE A 373 38.70 -4.50 30.15
C PHE A 373 38.45 -3.81 31.50
N ASN A 374 38.55 -4.51 32.63
CA ASN A 374 38.47 -3.88 33.96
C ASN A 374 39.61 -2.88 34.18
N GLN A 375 40.82 -3.17 33.69
CA GLN A 375 41.94 -2.23 33.72
C GLN A 375 41.71 -1.04 32.77
N LYS A 376 41.32 -1.29 31.51
CA LYS A 376 40.99 -0.26 30.50
C LYS A 376 39.90 0.70 31.00
N LEU A 377 38.90 0.17 31.69
CA LEU A 377 37.74 0.90 32.21
C LEU A 377 37.85 1.22 33.71
N SER A 378 39.05 1.16 34.30
CA SER A 378 39.28 1.38 35.74
C SER A 378 38.72 2.72 36.21
N LYS A 379 38.88 3.79 35.42
CA LYS A 379 38.31 5.13 35.66
C LYS A 379 36.77 5.15 35.73
N HIS A 380 36.11 4.13 35.18
CA HIS A 380 34.65 3.98 35.14
C HIS A 380 34.15 2.79 36.00
N GLY A 381 35.03 2.19 36.82
CA GLY A 381 34.68 1.08 37.72
C GLY A 381 34.69 -0.31 37.06
N GLY A 382 35.26 -0.45 35.86
CA GLY A 382 35.35 -1.71 35.12
C GLY A 382 34.04 -2.16 34.46
N LEU A 383 34.02 -3.40 33.98
CA LEU A 383 32.79 -4.02 33.46
C LEU A 383 31.79 -4.26 34.60
N SER A 384 30.51 -3.98 34.35
CA SER A 384 29.46 -4.24 35.33
C SER A 384 29.26 -5.75 35.60
N PRO A 385 28.70 -6.13 36.76
CA PRO A 385 28.37 -7.54 37.03
C PRO A 385 27.46 -8.15 35.95
N ASP A 386 26.46 -7.39 35.49
CA ASP A 386 25.54 -7.81 34.42
C ASP A 386 26.27 -7.99 33.08
N GLN A 387 27.22 -7.11 32.75
CA GLN A 387 28.05 -7.25 31.55
C GLN A 387 28.94 -8.49 31.63
N LYS A 388 29.57 -8.76 32.79
CA LYS A 388 30.37 -9.98 33.00
C LYS A 388 29.52 -11.23 32.86
N LYS A 389 28.32 -11.25 33.47
CA LYS A 389 27.34 -12.34 33.32
C LYS A 389 26.92 -12.53 31.86
N ALA A 390 26.70 -11.43 31.13
CA ALA A 390 26.36 -11.48 29.72
C ALA A 390 27.48 -12.07 28.87
N LEU A 391 28.75 -11.73 29.16
CA LEU A 391 29.91 -12.33 28.48
C LEU A 391 29.92 -13.85 28.65
N TYR A 392 29.84 -14.36 29.89
CA TYR A 392 29.75 -15.81 30.13
C TYR A 392 28.56 -16.47 29.43
N HIS A 393 27.42 -15.80 29.41
CA HIS A 393 26.22 -16.30 28.75
C HIS A 393 26.42 -16.41 27.23
N ILE A 394 26.89 -15.36 26.57
CA ILE A 394 27.03 -15.36 25.11
C ILE A 394 28.23 -16.18 24.64
N THR A 395 29.28 -16.37 25.43
CA THR A 395 30.43 -17.22 25.07
C THR A 395 30.24 -18.69 25.45
N SER A 396 29.08 -19.04 26.01
CA SER A 396 28.69 -20.42 26.28
C SER A 396 28.55 -21.24 24.99
N SER A 397 28.36 -22.55 25.13
CA SER A 397 28.20 -23.47 24.00
C SER A 397 26.93 -23.26 23.17
N ASN A 398 25.99 -22.38 23.52
CA ASN A 398 24.71 -22.33 22.79
C ASN A 398 24.88 -21.66 21.41
N ARG A 399 24.30 -22.20 20.33
CA ARG A 399 24.42 -21.58 18.99
C ARG A 399 23.65 -20.27 18.87
N LEU A 400 22.56 -20.12 19.63
CA LEU A 400 21.84 -18.87 19.78
C LEU A 400 21.98 -18.35 21.21
N SER A 401 22.26 -17.06 21.36
CA SER A 401 22.28 -16.39 22.67
C SER A 401 21.68 -15.00 22.54
N CYS A 402 20.96 -14.56 23.57
CA CYS A 402 20.22 -13.30 23.53
C CYS A 402 20.60 -12.38 24.69
N ILE A 403 20.84 -11.11 24.39
CA ILE A 403 21.03 -10.06 25.37
C ILE A 403 19.89 -9.06 25.27
N VAL A 404 19.16 -8.89 26.37
CA VAL A 404 18.22 -7.80 26.54
C VAL A 404 18.93 -6.68 27.29
N GLY A 405 19.22 -5.59 26.60
CA GLY A 405 19.96 -4.47 27.20
C GLY A 405 19.17 -3.17 27.14
N TYR A 406 18.92 -2.58 28.31
CA TYR A 406 18.21 -1.31 28.39
C TYR A 406 19.00 -0.15 27.75
N ALA A 407 18.31 0.95 27.48
CA ALA A 407 18.93 2.16 26.96
C ALA A 407 20.07 2.63 27.87
N GLY A 408 21.30 2.72 27.33
CA GLY A 408 22.46 3.19 28.09
C GLY A 408 23.09 2.17 29.04
N ALA A 409 22.76 0.88 28.93
CA ALA A 409 23.35 -0.20 29.73
C ALA A 409 24.76 -0.67 29.28
N GLY A 410 25.36 -0.01 28.28
CA GLY A 410 26.69 -0.37 27.79
C GLY A 410 26.73 -1.65 26.93
N LYS A 411 25.70 -1.89 26.12
CA LYS A 411 25.61 -3.03 25.17
C LYS A 411 26.85 -3.15 24.29
N THR A 412 27.24 -2.03 23.68
CA THR A 412 28.37 -1.93 22.76
C THR A 412 29.69 -2.33 23.41
N THR A 413 29.94 -1.89 24.64
CA THR A 413 31.16 -2.28 25.40
C THR A 413 31.19 -3.78 25.71
N ALA A 414 30.03 -4.39 25.99
CA ALA A 414 29.95 -5.84 26.17
C ALA A 414 30.23 -6.59 24.86
N LEU A 415 29.72 -6.10 23.73
CA LEU A 415 30.00 -6.68 22.41
C LEU A 415 31.47 -6.54 21.99
N GLU A 416 32.12 -5.41 22.30
CA GLU A 416 33.55 -5.20 22.07
C GLU A 416 34.40 -6.21 22.87
N ALA A 417 34.08 -6.40 24.15
CA ALA A 417 34.77 -7.41 24.98
C ALA A 417 34.51 -8.84 24.47
N ALA A 418 33.28 -9.14 24.05
CA ALA A 418 32.94 -10.44 23.49
C ALA A 418 33.69 -10.73 22.18
N LYS A 419 33.84 -9.70 21.34
CA LYS A 419 34.64 -9.76 20.11
C LYS A 419 36.08 -10.16 20.42
N GLU A 420 36.74 -9.50 21.37
CA GLU A 420 38.12 -9.84 21.76
C GLU A 420 38.24 -11.27 22.29
N ILE A 421 37.25 -11.76 23.04
CA ILE A 421 37.22 -13.14 23.54
C ILE A 421 37.19 -14.15 22.37
N TRP A 422 36.30 -13.94 21.40
CA TRP A 422 36.17 -14.85 20.25
C TRP A 422 37.36 -14.81 19.29
N GLU A 423 37.92 -13.62 19.05
CA GLU A 423 39.11 -13.48 18.21
C GLU A 423 40.34 -14.16 18.83
N ALA A 424 40.47 -14.17 20.16
CA ALA A 424 41.52 -14.89 20.86
C ALA A 424 41.45 -16.42 20.66
N GLU A 425 40.25 -16.96 20.42
CA GLU A 425 40.01 -18.39 20.12
C GLU A 425 40.00 -18.67 18.59
N GLY A 426 40.31 -17.67 17.76
CA GLY A 426 40.41 -17.81 16.31
C GLY A 426 39.07 -17.77 15.55
N TYR A 427 38.01 -17.25 16.17
CA TYR A 427 36.75 -16.94 15.48
C TYR A 427 36.81 -15.56 14.82
N LYS A 428 35.99 -15.37 13.77
CA LYS A 428 35.75 -14.06 13.16
C LYS A 428 34.37 -13.55 13.54
N VAL A 429 34.29 -12.31 13.99
CA VAL A 429 33.04 -11.70 14.46
C VAL A 429 32.55 -10.67 13.47
N TYR A 430 31.25 -10.73 13.14
CA TYR A 430 30.58 -9.84 12.22
C TYR A 430 29.32 -9.27 12.85
N GLY A 431 29.02 -8.01 12.58
CA GLY A 431 27.81 -7.35 13.04
C GLY A 431 26.74 -7.22 11.95
N LEU A 432 25.50 -7.28 12.38
CA LEU A 432 24.29 -7.11 11.59
C LEU A 432 23.38 -6.16 12.37
N ALA A 433 22.65 -5.32 11.66
CA ALA A 433 21.63 -4.48 12.27
C ALA A 433 20.51 -4.16 11.27
N PRO A 434 19.28 -3.87 11.74
CA PRO A 434 18.15 -3.54 10.86
C PRO A 434 18.32 -2.21 10.13
N THR A 435 19.09 -1.28 10.70
CA THR A 435 19.34 0.04 10.10
C THR A 435 20.82 0.23 9.81
N GLY A 436 21.13 0.96 8.73
CA GLY A 436 22.52 1.28 8.39
C GLY A 436 23.27 2.00 9.52
N ARG A 437 22.56 2.83 10.29
CA ARG A 437 23.11 3.52 11.46
C ARG A 437 23.54 2.55 12.56
N ALA A 438 22.67 1.61 12.95
CA ALA A 438 23.00 0.64 13.99
C ALA A 438 24.20 -0.24 13.56
N ALA A 439 24.26 -0.63 12.28
CA ALA A 439 25.42 -1.36 11.74
C ALA A 439 26.71 -0.52 11.79
N GLN A 440 26.65 0.77 11.48
CA GLN A 440 27.81 1.66 11.61
C GLN A 440 28.23 1.87 13.07
N ASN A 441 27.30 2.02 14.02
CA ASN A 441 27.64 2.12 15.44
C ASN A 441 28.43 0.90 15.95
N LEU A 442 28.04 -0.30 15.50
CA LEU A 442 28.82 -1.52 15.74
C LEU A 442 30.20 -1.46 15.08
N THR A 443 30.28 -0.94 13.85
CA THR A 443 31.54 -0.78 13.11
C THR A 443 32.51 0.17 13.80
N GLN A 444 32.01 1.29 14.34
CA GLN A 444 32.81 2.23 15.15
C GLN A 444 33.39 1.57 16.41
N SER A 445 32.78 0.49 16.87
CA SER A 445 33.25 -0.30 18.02
C SER A 445 34.21 -1.42 17.61
N GLY A 446 34.69 -1.38 16.36
CA GLY A 446 35.65 -2.32 15.80
C GLY A 446 35.04 -3.62 15.26
N ILE A 447 33.71 -3.74 15.17
CA ILE A 447 33.05 -4.96 14.65
C ILE A 447 32.63 -4.74 13.21
N LEU A 448 33.21 -5.48 12.25
CA LEU A 448 32.83 -5.37 10.84
C LEU A 448 31.35 -5.67 10.64
N SER A 449 30.56 -4.67 10.24
CA SER A 449 29.10 -4.79 10.23
C SER A 449 28.44 -4.37 8.92
N GLN A 450 27.25 -4.92 8.66
CA GLN A 450 26.38 -4.55 7.54
C GLN A 450 24.90 -4.59 7.93
N THR A 451 24.01 -4.16 7.03
CA THR A 451 22.57 -4.27 7.28
C THR A 451 22.09 -5.73 7.16
N LEU A 452 21.05 -6.07 7.93
CA LEU A 452 20.43 -7.39 7.89
C LEU A 452 19.91 -7.73 6.49
N HIS A 453 19.26 -6.77 5.80
CA HIS A 453 18.78 -6.97 4.43
C HIS A 453 19.89 -7.36 3.44
N LYS A 454 21.05 -6.70 3.53
CA LYS A 454 22.20 -7.01 2.67
C LYS A 454 22.73 -8.43 2.93
N PHE A 455 22.74 -8.84 4.21
CA PHE A 455 23.11 -10.18 4.61
C PHE A 455 22.13 -11.24 4.06
N LEU A 456 20.82 -11.06 4.30
CA LEU A 456 19.78 -12.01 3.87
C LEU A 456 19.76 -12.18 2.36
N LYS A 457 19.85 -11.08 1.61
CA LYS A 457 19.96 -11.15 0.14
C LYS A 457 21.20 -11.91 -0.33
N SER A 458 22.33 -11.71 0.33
CA SER A 458 23.57 -12.44 -0.02
C SER A 458 23.46 -13.93 0.31
N HIS A 459 22.71 -14.30 1.34
CA HIS A 459 22.43 -15.68 1.73
C HIS A 459 21.53 -16.37 0.70
N GLU A 460 20.42 -15.73 0.34
CA GLU A 460 19.49 -16.20 -0.68
C GLU A 460 20.19 -16.45 -2.03
N GLU A 461 21.10 -15.55 -2.42
CA GLU A 461 21.86 -15.66 -3.67
C GLU A 461 23.07 -16.62 -3.58
N GLY A 462 23.27 -17.28 -2.44
CA GLY A 462 24.39 -18.22 -2.22
C GLY A 462 25.78 -17.57 -2.19
N ARG A 463 25.87 -16.25 -1.96
CA ARG A 463 27.13 -15.48 -1.97
C ARG A 463 27.69 -15.19 -0.57
N CYS A 464 27.28 -15.95 0.44
CA CYS A 464 27.74 -15.76 1.82
C CYS A 464 29.22 -16.13 1.99
N GLN A 465 29.99 -15.21 2.58
CA GLN A 465 31.40 -15.43 2.94
C GLN A 465 31.61 -16.05 4.33
N TYR A 466 30.53 -16.31 5.06
CA TYR A 466 30.56 -16.76 6.46
C TYR A 466 30.81 -18.27 6.52
N LYS A 467 31.62 -18.69 7.49
CA LYS A 467 32.03 -20.09 7.68
C LYS A 467 31.70 -20.55 9.11
N ALA A 468 31.84 -21.84 9.39
CA ALA A 468 31.61 -22.41 10.72
C ALA A 468 32.46 -21.80 11.87
N LYS A 469 33.48 -20.98 11.58
CA LYS A 469 34.22 -20.18 12.59
C LYS A 469 33.81 -18.70 12.59
N SER A 470 32.58 -18.39 12.21
CA SER A 470 32.03 -17.04 12.19
C SER A 470 30.98 -16.87 13.30
N ILE A 471 31.02 -15.73 13.97
CA ILE A 471 30.02 -15.29 14.94
C ILE A 471 29.27 -14.10 14.36
N LEU A 472 27.94 -14.16 14.36
CA LEU A 472 27.07 -13.08 13.89
C LEU A 472 26.42 -12.37 15.07
N PHE A 473 26.64 -11.06 15.21
CA PHE A 473 25.92 -10.22 16.15
C PHE A 473 24.76 -9.54 15.44
N LEU A 474 23.55 -9.61 15.97
CA LEU A 474 22.41 -8.83 15.48
C LEU A 474 22.06 -7.79 16.54
N ASP A 475 22.43 -6.52 16.34
CA ASP A 475 22.12 -5.42 17.26
C ASP A 475 20.84 -4.69 16.86
N GLU A 476 20.21 -4.00 17.82
CA GLU A 476 18.90 -3.35 17.69
C GLU A 476 17.81 -4.30 17.15
N ALA A 477 17.89 -5.59 17.53
CA ALA A 477 16.99 -6.63 17.06
C ALA A 477 15.50 -6.37 17.35
N GLY A 478 15.18 -5.49 18.29
CA GLY A 478 13.81 -5.03 18.59
C GLY A 478 13.10 -4.36 17.40
N MET A 479 13.84 -3.93 16.37
CA MET A 479 13.28 -3.32 15.15
C MET A 479 13.12 -4.31 13.98
N VAL A 480 13.45 -5.59 14.16
CA VAL A 480 13.34 -6.63 13.12
C VAL A 480 11.97 -7.31 13.19
N ASP A 481 11.28 -7.40 12.05
CA ASP A 481 9.98 -8.07 11.89
C ASP A 481 10.09 -9.60 11.91
N THR A 482 8.95 -10.29 12.08
CA THR A 482 8.92 -11.77 12.23
C THR A 482 9.50 -12.52 11.04
N GLU A 483 9.15 -12.13 9.81
CA GLU A 483 9.61 -12.86 8.61
C GLU A 483 11.13 -12.76 8.45
N ARG A 484 11.69 -11.54 8.48
CA ARG A 484 13.15 -11.34 8.35
C ARG A 484 13.93 -11.96 9.49
N PHE A 485 13.38 -11.98 10.70
CA PHE A 485 14.02 -12.64 11.84
C PHE A 485 14.05 -14.16 11.65
N ASN A 486 12.96 -14.75 11.16
CA ASN A 486 12.90 -16.18 10.86
C ASN A 486 13.91 -16.56 9.76
N GLU A 487 13.99 -15.79 8.67
CA GLU A 487 15.00 -15.96 7.62
C GLU A 487 16.44 -15.83 8.17
N PHE A 488 16.68 -14.91 9.09
CA PHE A 488 17.97 -14.78 9.76
C PHE A 488 18.33 -16.02 10.56
N LEU A 489 17.41 -16.55 11.37
CA LEU A 489 17.66 -17.78 12.14
C LEU A 489 17.84 -19.00 11.22
N GLN A 490 17.13 -19.06 10.09
CA GLN A 490 17.32 -20.09 9.07
C GLN A 490 18.74 -20.01 8.49
N ALA A 491 19.19 -18.82 8.10
CA ALA A 491 20.57 -18.63 7.63
C ALA A 491 21.61 -19.00 8.68
N VAL A 492 21.34 -18.74 9.97
CA VAL A 492 22.22 -19.16 11.08
C VAL A 492 22.29 -20.69 11.17
N ASP A 493 21.17 -21.39 11.01
CA ASP A 493 21.17 -22.85 10.99
C ASP A 493 21.85 -23.40 9.72
N ASP A 494 21.56 -22.86 8.54
CA ASP A 494 22.12 -23.31 7.26
C ASP A 494 23.64 -23.19 7.24
N LEU A 495 24.17 -22.05 7.69
CA LEU A 495 25.60 -21.77 7.76
C LEU A 495 26.28 -22.43 8.97
N LYS A 496 25.50 -22.99 9.90
CA LYS A 496 25.95 -23.59 11.18
C LYS A 496 26.84 -22.64 11.99
N VAL A 497 26.59 -21.34 11.92
CA VAL A 497 27.30 -20.28 12.65
C VAL A 497 26.64 -20.01 14.00
N LYS A 498 27.35 -19.34 14.91
CA LYS A 498 26.76 -18.85 16.15
C LYS A 498 26.18 -17.45 15.98
N ALA A 499 25.01 -17.20 16.55
CA ALA A 499 24.34 -15.90 16.55
C ALA A 499 24.17 -15.36 17.98
N VAL A 500 24.51 -14.08 18.16
CA VAL A 500 24.23 -13.31 19.38
C VAL A 500 23.30 -12.17 19.04
N ILE A 501 22.09 -12.22 19.59
CA ILE A 501 21.06 -11.22 19.32
C ILE A 501 21.04 -10.23 20.48
N VAL A 502 21.11 -8.94 20.18
CA VAL A 502 21.09 -7.86 21.15
C VAL A 502 19.97 -6.88 20.80
N GLY A 503 19.18 -6.50 21.79
CA GLY A 503 18.09 -5.55 21.57
C GLY A 503 17.42 -5.07 22.85
N ASP A 504 16.40 -4.24 22.67
CA ASP A 504 15.54 -3.72 23.72
C ASP A 504 14.09 -3.73 23.23
N GLY A 505 13.31 -4.72 23.67
CA GLY A 505 11.92 -4.91 23.23
C GLY A 505 10.96 -3.81 23.67
N ALA A 506 11.38 -2.93 24.59
CA ALA A 506 10.58 -1.80 25.04
C ALA A 506 10.76 -0.54 24.18
N GLN A 507 11.83 -0.46 23.36
CA GLN A 507 12.06 0.66 22.43
C GLN A 507 11.16 0.54 21.18
N LEU A 508 11.46 1.29 20.11
CA LEU A 508 10.65 1.30 18.90
C LEU A 508 10.58 -0.10 18.27
N GLN A 509 9.38 -0.47 17.83
CA GLN A 509 9.06 -1.75 17.22
C GLN A 509 9.20 -1.72 15.69
N PRO A 510 9.21 -2.89 15.02
CA PRO A 510 9.29 -2.97 13.57
C PRO A 510 8.09 -2.29 12.90
N VAL A 511 8.31 -1.70 11.73
CA VAL A 511 7.24 -1.12 10.90
C VAL A 511 6.34 -2.21 10.32
N GLU A 512 6.91 -3.37 9.98
CA GLU A 512 6.19 -4.55 9.47
C GLU A 512 5.65 -5.43 10.62
N ALA A 513 4.87 -6.46 10.29
CA ALA A 513 4.16 -7.28 11.27
C ALA A 513 5.08 -8.10 12.21
N GLY A 514 4.67 -8.20 13.47
CA GLY A 514 5.19 -9.15 14.45
C GLY A 514 6.37 -8.66 15.32
N PRO A 515 6.29 -8.78 16.66
CA PRO A 515 7.34 -8.38 17.60
C PRO A 515 8.40 -9.50 17.81
N ALA A 516 9.10 -9.89 16.74
CA ALA A 516 9.97 -11.07 16.69
C ALA A 516 10.97 -11.20 17.87
N PHE A 517 11.69 -10.11 18.20
CA PHE A 517 12.66 -10.12 19.29
C PHE A 517 12.03 -10.45 20.65
N ARG A 518 10.82 -9.95 20.93
CA ARG A 518 10.09 -10.27 22.17
C ARG A 518 9.72 -11.75 22.22
N LEU A 519 9.23 -12.31 21.11
CA LEU A 519 8.86 -13.72 21.03
C LEU A 519 10.07 -14.64 21.29
N VAL A 520 11.22 -14.35 20.65
CA VAL A 520 12.45 -15.13 20.83
C VAL A 520 12.98 -15.04 22.26
N THR A 521 13.05 -13.82 22.82
CA THR A 521 13.60 -13.60 24.18
C THR A 521 12.74 -14.15 25.31
N GLN A 522 11.45 -14.40 25.08
CA GLN A 522 10.58 -15.09 26.05
C GLN A 522 10.84 -16.60 26.12
N LYS A 523 11.51 -17.19 25.12
CA LYS A 523 11.64 -18.64 24.95
C LYS A 523 13.08 -19.14 25.05
N VAL A 524 14.02 -18.32 24.62
CA VAL A 524 15.46 -18.62 24.68
C VAL A 524 16.06 -18.06 25.97
N GLY A 525 17.10 -18.70 26.50
CA GLY A 525 17.84 -18.17 27.64
C GLY A 525 18.43 -16.80 27.31
N THR A 526 18.18 -15.81 28.15
CA THR A 526 18.63 -14.43 27.96
C THR A 526 19.54 -13.97 29.09
N SER A 527 20.44 -13.04 28.79
CA SER A 527 21.12 -12.23 29.80
C SER A 527 20.63 -10.79 29.74
N HIS A 528 20.32 -10.22 30.90
CA HIS A 528 19.83 -8.85 31.02
C HIS A 528 20.97 -7.89 31.39
N LEU A 529 21.12 -6.80 30.64
CA LEU A 529 21.98 -5.67 31.00
C LEU A 529 21.11 -4.60 31.65
N GLU A 530 20.99 -4.64 32.97
CA GLU A 530 20.08 -3.77 33.73
C GLU A 530 20.78 -2.55 34.31
N LYS A 531 22.06 -2.67 34.66
CA LYS A 531 22.85 -1.55 35.18
C LYS A 531 23.01 -0.46 34.13
N ILE A 532 22.37 0.68 34.37
CA ILE A 532 22.42 1.85 33.51
C ILE A 532 23.72 2.62 33.77
N ILE A 533 24.51 2.84 32.71
CA ILE A 533 25.83 3.51 32.78
C ILE A 533 25.74 4.95 32.25
N ARG A 534 24.81 5.22 31.32
CA ARG A 534 24.68 6.51 30.64
C ARG A 534 24.35 7.68 31.58
N GLN A 535 23.32 7.54 32.42
CA GLN A 535 22.90 8.60 33.31
C GLN A 535 23.82 8.71 34.53
N GLN A 536 24.16 9.93 34.94
CA GLN A 536 25.10 10.18 36.03
C GLN A 536 24.47 10.03 37.42
N VAL A 537 23.15 10.25 37.54
CA VAL A 537 22.46 10.30 38.84
C VAL A 537 21.62 9.03 39.07
N LYS A 538 21.71 8.45 40.27
CA LYS A 538 21.06 7.18 40.65
C LYS A 538 19.54 7.13 40.37
N TRP A 539 18.81 8.21 40.64
CA TRP A 539 17.36 8.20 40.43
C TRP A 539 16.99 8.17 38.94
N GLN A 540 17.78 8.82 38.06
CA GLN A 540 17.57 8.78 36.61
C GLN A 540 17.94 7.40 36.03
N GLN A 541 18.98 6.76 36.57
CA GLN A 541 19.29 5.36 36.27
C GLN A 541 18.10 4.45 36.63
N ARG A 542 17.51 4.64 37.82
CA ARG A 542 16.29 3.90 38.23
C ARG A 542 15.12 4.18 37.28
N SER A 543 14.86 5.43 36.91
CA SER A 543 13.79 5.76 35.96
C SER A 543 14.03 5.15 34.57
N THR A 544 15.27 5.12 34.10
CA THR A 544 15.64 4.49 32.82
C THR A 544 15.38 2.99 32.85
N LYS A 545 15.73 2.31 33.97
CA LYS A 545 15.37 0.91 34.20
C LYS A 545 13.85 0.70 34.23
N LEU A 546 13.09 1.59 34.90
CA LEU A 546 11.63 1.51 34.93
C LEU A 546 11.02 1.55 33.53
N PHE A 547 11.49 2.43 32.64
CA PHE A 547 11.06 2.43 31.24
C PHE A 547 11.38 1.10 30.53
N GLY A 548 12.59 0.57 30.70
CA GLY A 548 12.98 -0.74 30.12
C GLY A 548 12.15 -1.92 30.63
N THR A 549 11.62 -1.81 31.86
CA THR A 549 10.69 -2.80 32.46
C THR A 549 9.21 -2.52 32.17
N LEU A 550 8.90 -1.65 31.20
CA LEU A 550 7.54 -1.23 30.82
C LEU A 550 6.76 -0.48 31.90
N LYS A 551 7.40 -0.07 32.99
CA LYS A 551 6.85 0.75 34.07
C LYS A 551 6.99 2.25 33.76
N SER A 552 6.63 2.64 32.53
CA SER A 552 6.83 4.01 32.02
C SER A 552 6.10 5.07 32.84
N ARG A 553 4.94 4.73 33.42
CA ARG A 553 4.19 5.63 34.30
C ARG A 553 4.98 6.01 35.56
N GLU A 554 5.52 5.03 36.28
CA GLU A 554 6.38 5.26 37.45
C GLU A 554 7.62 6.07 37.08
N ALA A 555 8.22 5.77 35.92
CA ALA A 555 9.39 6.48 35.42
C ALA A 555 9.08 7.97 35.15
N LEU A 556 7.96 8.26 34.48
CA LEU A 556 7.49 9.63 34.20
C LEU A 556 7.16 10.39 35.49
N GLN A 557 6.50 9.74 36.45
CA GLN A 557 6.19 10.31 37.76
C GLN A 557 7.46 10.71 38.53
N ALA A 558 8.53 9.91 38.43
CA ALA A 558 9.81 10.26 39.03
C ALA A 558 10.39 11.57 38.45
N TYR A 559 10.35 11.76 37.12
CA TYR A 559 10.75 13.04 36.51
C TYR A 559 9.84 14.20 36.91
N HIS A 560 8.52 13.97 36.97
CA HIS A 560 7.55 14.98 37.38
C HIS A 560 7.78 15.44 38.83
N SER A 561 7.93 14.50 39.78
CA SER A 561 8.19 14.80 41.20
C SER A 561 9.48 15.59 41.45
N LYS A 562 10.42 15.57 40.51
CA LYS A 562 11.70 16.30 40.55
C LYS A 562 11.67 17.61 39.75
N GLY A 563 10.51 18.01 39.21
CA GLY A 563 10.33 19.28 38.48
C GLY A 563 10.88 19.28 37.05
N TYR A 564 11.14 18.10 36.47
CA TYR A 564 11.63 17.97 35.09
C TYR A 564 10.52 17.89 34.05
N VAL A 565 9.26 17.82 34.47
CA VAL A 565 8.08 17.88 33.59
C VAL A 565 7.33 19.18 33.86
N GLN A 566 7.04 19.95 32.82
CA GLN A 566 6.38 21.24 32.90
C GLN A 566 5.12 21.26 32.04
N PHE A 567 3.99 21.64 32.65
CA PHE A 567 2.72 21.82 31.98
C PHE A 567 2.47 23.31 31.75
N ILE A 568 2.54 23.75 30.51
CA ILE A 568 2.41 25.16 30.16
C ILE A 568 0.95 25.47 29.84
N LYS A 569 0.38 26.49 30.50
CA LYS A 569 -0.95 27.02 30.15
C LYS A 569 -0.79 27.83 28.87
N GLU A 570 -1.51 27.44 27.83
CA GLU A 570 -1.58 28.21 26.59
C GLU A 570 -2.47 29.43 26.78
N LYS A 571 -2.28 30.44 25.92
CA LYS A 571 -3.15 31.63 25.94
C LYS A 571 -4.59 31.23 25.65
N GLU A 572 -5.51 31.78 26.43
CA GLU A 572 -6.93 31.63 26.17
C GLU A 572 -7.25 32.15 24.77
N ILE A 573 -8.06 31.38 24.05
CA ILE A 573 -8.45 31.73 22.69
C ILE A 573 -9.50 32.84 22.80
N PRO A 574 -9.20 34.10 22.40
CA PRO A 574 -10.10 35.21 22.63
C PRO A 574 -11.18 35.22 21.55
N LEU A 575 -12.08 34.25 21.58
CA LEU A 575 -13.03 33.98 20.48
C LEU A 575 -13.94 35.18 20.18
N ALA A 576 -14.32 35.95 21.20
CA ALA A 576 -15.07 37.20 21.01
C ALA A 576 -14.28 38.23 20.18
N LYS A 577 -13.02 38.48 20.55
CA LYS A 577 -12.11 39.37 19.81
C LYS A 577 -11.80 38.86 18.40
N LEU A 578 -11.64 37.55 18.22
CA LEU A 578 -11.42 36.96 16.89
C LEU A 578 -12.64 37.16 15.97
N LYS A 579 -13.86 37.08 16.52
CA LYS A 579 -15.08 37.38 15.77
C LYS A 579 -15.23 38.86 15.42
N GLU A 580 -14.92 39.75 16.36
CA GLU A 580 -14.92 41.21 16.14
C GLU A 580 -13.92 41.60 15.04
N LEU A 581 -12.71 41.04 15.10
CA LEU A 581 -11.64 41.28 14.11
C LEU A 581 -11.83 40.49 12.80
N ARG A 582 -12.90 39.68 12.67
CA ARG A 582 -13.15 38.77 11.54
C ARG A 582 -11.92 37.94 11.15
N ASN A 583 -11.17 37.45 12.14
CA ASN A 583 -10.01 36.59 11.89
C ASN A 583 -10.45 35.15 11.62
N HIS A 584 -10.97 34.91 10.42
CA HIS A 584 -11.54 33.63 10.01
C HIS A 584 -10.53 32.48 10.09
N PHE A 585 -9.25 32.73 9.80
CA PHE A 585 -8.18 31.74 9.90
C PHE A 585 -8.07 31.16 11.31
N LYS A 586 -7.95 32.04 12.32
CA LYS A 586 -7.83 31.61 13.72
C LYS A 586 -9.11 30.96 14.26
N ILE A 587 -10.28 31.36 13.76
CA ILE A 587 -11.56 30.74 14.12
C ILE A 587 -11.64 29.30 13.58
N ILE A 588 -11.17 29.08 12.35
CA ILE A 588 -11.15 27.75 11.74
C ILE A 588 -10.12 26.84 12.42
N GLU A 589 -8.94 27.35 12.77
CA GLU A 589 -7.98 26.61 13.61
C GLU A 589 -8.61 26.21 14.94
N THR A 590 -9.31 27.15 15.60
CA THR A 590 -10.02 26.90 16.87
C THR A 590 -11.12 25.86 16.72
N TYR A 591 -11.83 25.82 15.59
CA TYR A 591 -12.81 24.78 15.27
C TYR A 591 -12.15 23.39 15.19
N ASN A 592 -11.05 23.26 14.46
CA ASN A 592 -10.33 21.98 14.31
C ASN A 592 -9.75 21.49 15.65
N LEU A 593 -9.26 22.42 16.48
CA LEU A 593 -8.85 22.10 17.84
C LEU A 593 -10.00 21.59 18.68
N SER A 594 -11.07 22.38 18.78
CA SER A 594 -12.19 22.07 19.64
C SER A 594 -12.85 20.76 19.25
N ARG A 595 -12.92 20.44 17.94
CA ARG A 595 -13.29 19.11 17.44
C ARG A 595 -12.40 18.00 18.03
N ARG A 596 -11.07 18.17 17.93
CA ARG A 596 -10.10 17.18 18.44
C ARG A 596 -10.22 17.00 19.94
N MET A 597 -10.31 18.10 20.69
CA MET A 597 -10.44 18.10 22.15
C MET A 597 -11.72 17.43 22.59
N VAL A 598 -12.86 17.79 22.00
CA VAL A 598 -14.16 17.12 22.24
C VAL A 598 -14.04 15.62 22.02
N GLY A 599 -13.40 15.19 20.92
CA GLY A 599 -13.16 13.78 20.63
C GLY A 599 -12.28 13.12 21.70
N ASN A 600 -11.11 13.68 21.99
CA ASN A 600 -10.15 13.12 22.95
C ASN A 600 -10.75 13.01 24.36
N ILE A 601 -11.40 14.07 24.84
CA ILE A 601 -12.02 14.11 26.17
C ILE A 601 -13.17 13.10 26.22
N TYR A 602 -14.04 13.05 25.20
CA TYR A 602 -15.14 12.09 25.14
C TYR A 602 -14.64 10.64 25.24
N HIS A 603 -13.65 10.26 24.42
CA HIS A 603 -13.12 8.90 24.44
C HIS A 603 -12.45 8.58 25.78
N PHE A 604 -11.74 9.53 26.37
CA PHE A 604 -11.15 9.36 27.70
C PHE A 604 -12.21 9.13 28.76
N MET A 605 -13.27 9.96 28.82
CA MET A 605 -14.36 9.79 29.78
C MET A 605 -15.05 8.42 29.63
N ILE A 606 -15.32 8.00 28.39
CA ILE A 606 -15.90 6.68 28.12
C ILE A 606 -14.97 5.55 28.60
N GLU A 607 -13.68 5.66 28.34
CA GLU A 607 -12.69 4.67 28.77
C GLU A 607 -12.61 4.58 30.30
N ASP A 608 -12.64 5.73 30.99
CA ASP A 608 -12.59 5.81 32.45
C ASP A 608 -13.87 5.23 33.08
N ILE A 609 -15.05 5.61 32.58
CA ILE A 609 -16.35 5.06 33.00
C ILE A 609 -16.38 3.54 32.82
N LYS A 610 -15.93 3.02 31.67
CA LYS A 610 -15.84 1.58 31.41
C LYS A 610 -14.87 0.87 32.35
N SER A 611 -13.76 1.53 32.71
CA SER A 611 -12.78 0.93 33.64
C SER A 611 -13.32 0.82 35.06
N GLN A 612 -14.14 1.80 35.48
CA GLN A 612 -14.76 1.83 36.81
C GLN A 612 -16.01 0.94 36.86
N ASN A 613 -16.73 0.79 35.75
CA ASN A 613 -17.95 -0.01 35.63
C ASN A 613 -17.90 -0.93 34.41
N PRO A 614 -17.19 -2.07 34.49
CA PRO A 614 -16.99 -2.98 33.35
C PRO A 614 -18.28 -3.58 32.78
N GLU A 615 -19.34 -3.69 33.59
CA GLU A 615 -20.63 -4.27 33.19
C GLU A 615 -21.61 -3.24 32.58
N GLU A 616 -21.26 -1.95 32.56
CA GLU A 616 -22.15 -0.91 32.03
C GLU A 616 -22.27 -1.01 30.49
N SER A 617 -23.45 -1.41 30.03
CA SER A 617 -23.75 -1.56 28.59
C SER A 617 -23.84 -0.21 27.86
N LYS A 618 -24.15 0.89 28.57
CA LYS A 618 -24.37 2.23 27.99
C LYS A 618 -23.54 3.31 28.73
N PRO A 619 -22.20 3.29 28.62
CA PRO A 619 -21.32 4.20 29.36
C PRO A 619 -21.54 5.69 29.01
N TYR A 620 -22.13 5.98 27.86
CA TYR A 620 -22.43 7.36 27.44
C TYR A 620 -23.53 8.04 28.27
N MET A 621 -24.37 7.29 29.00
CA MET A 621 -25.40 7.85 29.87
C MET A 621 -24.81 8.50 31.13
N LEU A 622 -23.62 8.07 31.54
CA LEU A 622 -22.95 8.52 32.77
C LEU A 622 -21.97 9.67 32.54
N ILE A 623 -21.81 10.13 31.29
CA ILE A 623 -20.85 11.19 30.94
C ILE A 623 -21.10 12.47 31.74
N ASP A 624 -22.37 12.82 31.98
CA ASP A 624 -22.75 14.05 32.67
C ASP A 624 -22.26 14.07 34.14
N SER A 625 -21.97 12.89 34.71
CA SER A 625 -21.46 12.72 36.08
C SER A 625 -19.92 12.67 36.18
N HIS A 626 -19.22 12.68 35.04
CA HIS A 626 -17.76 12.58 35.00
C HIS A 626 -17.08 13.92 35.32
N GLU A 627 -15.93 13.89 36.01
CA GLU A 627 -15.17 15.10 36.42
C GLU A 627 -14.76 15.99 35.23
N ASP A 628 -14.35 15.40 34.11
CA ASP A 628 -13.97 16.12 32.88
C ASP A 628 -15.17 16.66 32.07
N TYR A 629 -16.42 16.43 32.50
CA TYR A 629 -17.60 16.82 31.72
C TYR A 629 -17.72 18.34 31.54
N ALA A 630 -17.30 19.13 32.54
CA ALA A 630 -17.27 20.58 32.44
C ALA A 630 -16.35 21.05 31.29
N ILE A 631 -15.13 20.51 31.22
CA ILE A 631 -14.14 20.81 30.18
C ILE A 631 -14.63 20.32 28.81
N TYR A 632 -15.24 19.13 28.76
CA TYR A 632 -15.89 18.62 27.55
C TYR A 632 -16.98 19.58 27.04
N ARG A 633 -17.83 20.08 27.94
CA ARG A 633 -18.90 21.03 27.61
C ARG A 633 -18.32 22.34 27.06
N GLU A 634 -17.31 22.91 27.71
CA GLU A 634 -16.63 24.12 27.25
C GLU A 634 -16.09 23.98 25.83
N TRP A 635 -15.33 22.91 25.54
CA TRP A 635 -14.81 22.65 24.19
C TRP A 635 -15.92 22.38 23.18
N ARG A 636 -16.99 21.69 23.59
CA ARG A 636 -18.17 21.46 22.75
C ARG A 636 -18.86 22.76 22.38
N ASP A 637 -18.95 23.70 23.31
CA ASP A 637 -19.59 24.99 23.10
C ASP A 637 -18.71 25.89 22.23
N ILE A 638 -17.39 25.93 22.46
CA ILE A 638 -16.41 26.58 21.55
C ILE A 638 -16.55 26.03 20.13
N LYS A 639 -16.61 24.69 19.98
CA LYS A 639 -16.78 24.04 18.68
C LYS A 639 -18.06 24.49 17.98
N LYS A 640 -19.18 24.50 18.70
CA LYS A 640 -20.48 24.96 18.18
C LYS A 640 -20.41 26.44 17.80
N THR A 641 -19.85 27.28 18.65
CA THR A 641 -19.74 28.72 18.42
C THR A 641 -18.90 29.03 17.18
N CYS A 642 -17.78 28.34 16.98
CA CYS A 642 -16.96 28.47 15.76
C CYS A 642 -17.74 27.96 14.54
N ALA A 643 -18.41 26.81 14.64
CA ALA A 643 -19.19 26.27 13.54
C ALA A 643 -20.28 27.25 13.06
N HIS A 644 -21.02 27.86 13.98
CA HIS A 644 -22.05 28.85 13.65
C HIS A 644 -21.46 30.09 12.98
N HIS A 645 -20.33 30.60 13.47
CA HIS A 645 -19.65 31.73 12.83
C HIS A 645 -19.17 31.40 11.42
N MET A 646 -18.57 30.21 11.23
CA MET A 646 -18.15 29.72 9.93
C MET A 646 -19.33 29.55 8.97
N LYS A 647 -20.50 29.09 9.45
CA LYS A 647 -21.72 28.99 8.66
C LYS A 647 -22.27 30.36 8.26
N GLN A 648 -22.21 31.35 9.14
CA GLN A 648 -22.65 32.72 8.85
C GLN A 648 -21.74 33.44 7.85
N ASN A 649 -20.44 33.12 7.83
CA ASN A 649 -19.43 33.73 6.96
C ASN A 649 -18.85 32.70 6.00
N LEU A 650 -19.73 31.88 5.41
CA LEU A 650 -19.34 30.68 4.70
C LEU A 650 -18.45 30.97 3.50
N ASP A 651 -18.73 32.02 2.74
CA ASP A 651 -17.98 32.37 1.53
C ASP A 651 -16.52 32.75 1.85
N GLU A 652 -16.29 33.47 2.95
CA GLU A 652 -14.95 33.86 3.42
C GLU A 652 -14.22 32.68 4.10
N CYS A 653 -14.96 31.80 4.78
CA CYS A 653 -14.39 30.65 5.47
C CYS A 653 -14.07 29.47 4.52
N ARG A 654 -14.81 29.29 3.42
CA ARG A 654 -14.65 28.17 2.48
C ARG A 654 -13.21 27.97 1.97
N PRO A 655 -12.45 29.00 1.51
CA PRO A 655 -11.06 28.81 1.09
C PRO A 655 -10.14 28.42 2.27
N LEU A 656 -10.34 29.01 3.43
CA LEU A 656 -9.57 28.75 4.65
C LEU A 656 -9.87 27.36 5.23
N MET A 657 -11.11 26.87 5.10
CA MET A 657 -11.52 25.52 5.49
C MET A 657 -10.77 24.46 4.66
N LYS A 658 -10.51 24.74 3.37
CA LYS A 658 -9.67 23.88 2.51
C LYS A 658 -8.22 23.91 2.98
N GLU A 659 -7.66 25.09 3.24
CA GLU A 659 -6.28 25.28 3.68
C GLU A 659 -5.99 24.60 5.03
N LEU A 660 -6.86 24.83 6.02
CA LEU A 660 -6.75 24.30 7.37
C LEU A 660 -7.34 22.90 7.52
N SER A 661 -7.78 22.27 6.42
CA SER A 661 -8.24 20.88 6.38
C SER A 661 -9.40 20.60 7.35
N VAL A 662 -10.45 21.42 7.30
CA VAL A 662 -11.70 21.19 8.03
C VAL A 662 -12.51 20.07 7.38
N ASP A 663 -12.97 19.11 8.18
CA ASP A 663 -13.82 18.02 7.74
C ASP A 663 -15.23 18.49 7.34
N PRO A 664 -15.58 18.49 6.05
CA PRO A 664 -16.84 19.07 5.57
C PRO A 664 -18.04 18.27 6.07
N TYR A 665 -17.92 16.94 6.17
CA TYR A 665 -18.99 16.09 6.67
C TYR A 665 -19.18 16.31 8.16
N HIS A 666 -18.10 16.31 8.95
CA HIS A 666 -18.21 16.56 10.38
C HIS A 666 -18.68 17.98 10.72
N PHE A 667 -18.34 18.96 9.87
CA PHE A 667 -18.85 20.32 9.96
C PHE A 667 -20.34 20.37 9.66
N ALA A 668 -20.79 19.74 8.57
CA ALA A 668 -22.20 19.67 8.19
C ALA A 668 -23.05 18.93 9.24
N GLU A 669 -22.54 17.85 9.83
CA GLU A 669 -23.17 17.11 10.94
C GLU A 669 -23.53 18.01 12.14
N GLN A 670 -22.88 19.16 12.32
CA GLN A 670 -23.24 20.08 13.41
C GLN A 670 -24.61 20.74 13.22
N PHE A 671 -25.18 20.69 12.01
CA PHE A 671 -26.42 21.38 11.63
C PHE A 671 -27.54 20.45 11.16
N VAL A 672 -27.31 19.14 11.25
CA VAL A 672 -28.27 18.09 10.90
C VAL A 672 -29.26 17.86 12.05
N ASN A 673 -30.49 17.46 11.75
CA ASN A 673 -31.47 17.11 12.77
C ASN A 673 -31.01 15.86 13.57
N LYS A 674 -30.95 15.96 14.89
CA LYS A 674 -30.48 14.85 15.76
C LYS A 674 -31.57 13.87 16.15
N GLU A 675 -32.83 14.15 15.83
CA GLU A 675 -33.98 13.32 16.16
C GLU A 675 -34.21 12.18 15.15
N VAL A 676 -33.57 12.24 13.98
CA VAL A 676 -33.67 11.21 12.92
C VAL A 676 -32.57 10.15 13.02
N SER A 677 -32.69 9.03 12.29
CA SER A 677 -31.76 7.90 12.41
C SER A 677 -30.33 8.27 11.97
N PRO A 678 -29.28 7.61 12.49
CA PRO A 678 -27.88 7.92 12.13
C PRO A 678 -27.58 7.83 10.63
N LYS A 679 -28.32 7.01 9.89
CA LYS A 679 -28.19 6.86 8.44
C LYS A 679 -28.78 8.07 7.70
N GLU A 680 -29.92 8.56 8.15
CA GLU A 680 -30.55 9.78 7.62
C GLU A 680 -29.72 11.01 7.96
N GLN A 681 -29.17 11.08 9.17
CA GLN A 681 -28.26 12.17 9.56
C GLN A 681 -27.05 12.28 8.62
N LYS A 682 -26.44 11.15 8.24
CA LYS A 682 -25.33 11.12 7.27
C LYS A 682 -25.74 11.58 5.88
N LEU A 683 -26.94 11.20 5.43
CA LEU A 683 -27.47 11.60 4.12
C LEU A 683 -27.78 13.10 4.07
N GLU A 684 -28.35 13.64 5.15
CA GLU A 684 -28.60 15.07 5.32
C GLU A 684 -27.28 15.85 5.36
N ALA A 685 -26.28 15.40 6.12
CA ALA A 685 -24.95 16.00 6.13
C ALA A 685 -24.32 16.02 4.72
N ALA A 686 -24.41 14.92 3.97
CA ALA A 686 -23.90 14.85 2.59
C ALA A 686 -24.63 15.83 1.65
N THR A 687 -25.92 16.07 1.89
CA THR A 687 -26.72 17.05 1.14
C THR A 687 -26.28 18.47 1.47
N LEU A 688 -26.08 18.79 2.75
CA LEU A 688 -25.57 20.09 3.20
C LEU A 688 -24.17 20.39 2.66
N VAL A 689 -23.27 19.40 2.64
CA VAL A 689 -21.92 19.55 2.05
C VAL A 689 -21.99 20.00 0.59
N ARG A 690 -22.92 19.42 -0.20
CA ARG A 690 -23.14 19.79 -1.60
C ARG A 690 -23.78 21.17 -1.72
N LEU A 691 -24.81 21.44 -0.93
CA LEU A 691 -25.57 22.70 -0.97
C LEU A 691 -24.69 23.90 -0.59
N TRP A 692 -23.81 23.74 0.40
CA TRP A 692 -22.93 24.79 0.89
C TRP A 692 -21.62 24.90 0.13
N GLU A 693 -21.43 24.06 -0.90
CA GLU A 693 -20.21 23.97 -1.70
C GLU A 693 -18.97 23.85 -0.79
N LEU A 694 -19.07 23.05 0.28
CA LEU A 694 -17.98 22.92 1.23
C LEU A 694 -16.76 22.28 0.54
N PRO A 695 -15.54 22.71 0.91
CA PRO A 695 -14.35 22.14 0.30
C PRO A 695 -14.29 20.65 0.63
N GLN A 696 -14.20 19.82 -0.40
CA GLN A 696 -13.97 18.40 -0.17
C GLN A 696 -12.61 18.21 0.49
N LEU A 697 -12.62 17.55 1.65
CA LEU A 697 -11.39 17.19 2.31
C LEU A 697 -10.64 16.15 1.50
N ASN A 698 -9.34 16.36 1.42
CA ASN A 698 -8.42 15.26 1.24
C ASN A 698 -8.39 14.44 2.54
N LEU A 699 -8.87 13.20 2.49
CA LEU A 699 -8.86 12.27 3.62
C LEU A 699 -7.48 12.05 4.24
N HIS A 700 -6.42 12.40 3.52
CA HIS A 700 -5.04 12.21 3.93
C HIS A 700 -4.29 13.54 4.18
N THR A 701 -4.78 14.73 3.73
CA THR A 701 -4.17 16.04 4.07
C THR A 701 -4.59 16.48 5.46
N ARG A 702 -4.56 15.61 6.46
CA ARG A 702 -4.59 16.13 7.82
C ARG A 702 -3.23 16.78 8.09
N LYS A 703 -2.95 17.93 7.47
CA LYS A 703 -2.01 18.86 8.08
C LYS A 703 -2.69 19.22 9.39
N HIS A 704 -2.18 18.65 10.48
CA HIS A 704 -2.55 19.08 11.82
C HIS A 704 -1.97 20.49 12.04
N ILE A 705 -2.43 21.49 11.27
CA ILE A 705 -2.13 22.92 11.44
C ILE A 705 -3.06 23.40 12.54
N CYS A 706 -2.75 22.99 13.74
CA CYS A 706 -3.34 23.57 14.92
C CYS A 706 -2.15 23.96 15.77
N GLU A 707 -1.57 25.12 15.43
CA GLU A 707 -0.45 25.68 16.17
C GLU A 707 -0.93 26.27 17.48
N LEU A 708 -1.00 25.40 18.49
CA LEU A 708 -1.58 25.71 19.79
C LEU A 708 -0.62 25.46 20.94
N ARG A 709 0.59 25.01 20.64
CA ARG A 709 1.65 24.79 21.61
C ARG A 709 2.61 25.96 21.64
N GLU A 710 2.18 27.15 21.21
CA GLU A 710 3.07 28.29 20.98
C GLU A 710 3.75 28.72 22.27
N GLU A 711 3.02 28.81 23.38
CA GLU A 711 3.61 29.17 24.66
C GLU A 711 4.45 28.01 25.21
N THR A 712 4.05 26.75 24.97
CA THR A 712 4.88 25.58 25.30
C THR A 712 6.21 25.58 24.54
N LYS A 713 6.20 25.83 23.23
CA LYS A 713 7.40 25.89 22.37
C LYS A 713 8.31 27.04 22.78
N LYS A 714 7.75 28.23 23.02
CA LYS A 714 8.51 29.39 23.54
C LYS A 714 9.15 29.09 24.89
N ALA A 715 8.41 28.46 25.81
CA ALA A 715 8.94 28.08 27.12
C ALA A 715 10.08 27.06 26.98
N LEU A 716 9.90 26.05 26.12
CA LEU A 716 10.91 25.04 25.80
C LEU A 716 12.17 25.69 25.24
N ILE A 717 12.03 26.52 24.20
CA ILE A 717 13.14 27.19 23.54
C ILE A 717 13.86 28.13 24.48
N LYS A 718 13.13 28.91 25.29
CA LYS A 718 13.74 29.79 26.30
C LYS A 718 14.56 28.98 27.30
N LYS A 719 14.02 27.85 27.80
CA LYS A 719 14.74 26.98 28.74
C LYS A 719 15.93 26.28 28.09
N TRP A 720 15.80 25.88 26.82
CA TRP A 720 16.89 25.31 26.03
C TRP A 720 18.02 26.33 25.83
N TYR A 721 17.69 27.54 25.41
CA TYR A 721 18.63 28.64 25.21
C TYR A 721 19.38 29.00 26.49
N LEU A 722 18.69 29.10 27.63
CA LEU A 722 19.33 29.34 28.93
C LEU A 722 20.32 28.23 29.29
N SER A 723 19.95 26.96 29.07
CA SER A 723 20.83 25.82 29.30
C SER A 723 22.04 25.82 28.38
N PHE A 724 21.85 26.22 27.12
CA PHE A 724 22.92 26.34 26.15
C PHE A 724 23.90 27.47 26.55
N LYS A 725 23.40 28.60 27.03
CA LYS A 725 24.22 29.71 27.54
C LYS A 725 25.02 29.37 28.78
N GLU A 726 24.42 28.58 29.68
CA GLU A 726 25.09 28.09 30.88
C GLU A 726 26.30 27.23 30.53
N ASP A 727 26.15 26.28 29.60
CA ASP A 727 27.23 25.39 29.17
C ASP A 727 27.22 25.15 27.64
N PRO A 728 27.83 26.04 26.83
CA PRO A 728 27.84 25.91 25.37
C PRO A 728 28.59 24.68 24.85
N GLN A 729 29.51 24.13 25.66
CA GLN A 729 30.28 22.94 25.31
C GLN A 729 29.48 21.63 25.43
N LYS A 730 28.34 21.65 26.13
CA LYS A 730 27.50 20.46 26.33
C LYS A 730 26.62 20.22 25.13
N PHE A 731 26.38 18.94 24.82
CA PHE A 731 25.51 18.57 23.72
C PHE A 731 24.04 18.68 24.13
N HIS A 732 23.33 19.57 23.43
CA HIS A 732 21.91 19.81 23.61
C HIS A 732 21.13 19.30 22.40
N LEU A 733 19.95 18.69 22.64
CA LEU A 733 19.02 18.29 21.58
C LEU A 733 17.57 18.47 22.01
N ILE A 734 16.79 19.08 21.12
CA ILE A 734 15.33 19.16 21.22
C ILE A 734 14.72 17.97 20.44
N MET A 735 13.76 17.28 21.04
CA MET A 735 13.09 16.13 20.44
C MET A 735 11.60 16.37 20.32
N THR A 736 11.03 16.03 19.16
CA THR A 736 9.60 16.15 18.87
C THR A 736 9.05 14.90 18.20
N TYR A 737 7.74 14.68 18.31
CA TYR A 737 7.05 13.65 17.54
C TYR A 737 6.82 14.07 16.08
N SER A 738 6.30 15.27 15.82
CA SER A 738 5.97 15.71 14.47
C SER A 738 7.17 16.38 13.77
N LYS A 739 7.30 16.16 12.45
CA LYS A 739 8.32 16.84 11.61
C LYS A 739 8.05 18.35 11.51
N ALA A 740 6.79 18.77 11.55
CA ALA A 740 6.40 20.18 11.53
C ALA A 740 6.91 20.91 12.78
N ASP A 741 6.71 20.32 13.97
CA ASP A 741 7.27 20.87 15.21
C ASP A 741 8.82 20.86 15.19
N THR A 742 9.44 19.82 14.60
CA THR A 742 10.90 19.78 14.43
C THR A 742 11.40 20.97 13.59
N ALA A 743 10.76 21.25 12.46
CA ALA A 743 11.16 22.34 11.57
C ALA A 743 11.01 23.70 12.26
N LYS A 744 9.85 23.95 12.89
CA LYS A 744 9.58 25.20 13.61
C LYS A 744 10.55 25.45 14.77
N LEU A 745 10.81 24.42 15.59
CA LEU A 745 11.76 24.56 16.71
C LEU A 745 13.20 24.78 16.22
N ASN A 746 13.60 24.20 15.08
CA ASN A 746 14.90 24.51 14.47
C ASN A 746 14.99 25.96 14.01
N GLU A 747 13.95 26.47 13.35
CA GLU A 747 13.89 27.86 12.88
C GLU A 747 13.93 28.87 14.03
N GLU A 748 13.12 28.66 15.07
CA GLU A 748 13.10 29.53 16.25
C GLU A 748 14.43 29.47 17.03
N ALA A 749 14.99 28.27 17.23
CA ALA A 749 16.29 28.10 17.89
C ALA A 749 17.39 28.85 17.11
N ARG A 750 17.41 28.70 15.79
CA ARG A 750 18.37 29.36 14.90
C ARG A 750 18.21 30.89 14.93
N THR A 751 16.98 31.38 14.91
CA THR A 751 16.68 32.83 14.97
C THR A 751 17.23 33.44 16.26
N LEU A 752 17.00 32.80 17.41
CA LEU A 752 17.54 33.26 18.69
C LEU A 752 19.07 33.22 18.74
N MET A 753 19.69 32.14 18.24
CA MET A 753 21.15 32.01 18.22
C MET A 753 21.84 33.02 17.30
N LYS A 754 21.17 33.46 16.23
CA LYS A 754 21.62 34.59 15.41
C LYS A 754 21.51 35.94 16.13
N GLN A 755 20.38 36.18 16.82
CA GLN A 755 20.19 37.42 17.58
C GLN A 755 21.24 37.57 18.68
N ASP A 756 21.65 36.46 19.29
CA ASP A 756 22.69 36.41 20.31
C ASP A 756 24.13 36.49 19.74
N GLY A 757 24.30 36.41 18.42
CA GLY A 757 25.62 36.42 17.76
C GLY A 757 26.41 35.12 17.87
N THR A 758 25.82 34.05 18.41
CA THR A 758 26.43 32.70 18.44
C THR A 758 26.52 32.12 17.02
N ILE A 759 25.53 32.40 16.18
CA ILE A 759 25.54 32.08 14.75
C ILE A 759 25.88 33.35 13.96
N SER A 760 26.72 33.21 12.93
CA SER A 760 27.07 34.32 12.04
C SER A 760 25.83 34.91 11.35
N LYS A 761 25.86 36.22 11.11
CA LYS A 761 24.84 36.91 10.30
C LYS A 761 24.95 36.58 8.81
N GLU A 762 26.14 36.17 8.36
CA GLU A 762 26.36 35.75 6.98
C GLU A 762 25.81 34.35 6.74
N GLU A 763 24.96 34.22 5.72
CA GLU A 763 24.30 32.96 5.36
C GLU A 763 24.67 32.49 3.97
N TYR A 764 24.78 31.17 3.84
CA TYR A 764 25.03 30.48 2.60
C TYR A 764 23.86 29.53 2.34
N LEU A 765 23.24 29.67 1.17
CA LEU A 765 22.22 28.75 0.69
C LEU A 765 22.90 27.48 0.18
N HIS A 766 22.53 26.34 0.77
CA HIS A 766 22.96 25.03 0.31
C HIS A 766 21.75 24.17 -0.06
N THR A 767 21.87 23.45 -1.16
CA THR A 767 20.92 22.40 -1.52
C THR A 767 21.17 21.19 -0.64
N ILE A 768 20.18 20.84 0.17
CA ILE A 768 20.19 19.63 0.98
C ILE A 768 19.35 18.55 0.29
N HIS A 769 19.79 17.30 0.44
CA HIS A 769 19.09 16.12 -0.01
C HIS A 769 18.54 15.37 1.20
N LYS A 770 17.25 15.04 1.23
CA LYS A 770 16.71 14.09 2.21
C LYS A 770 16.44 12.78 1.49
N GLU A 771 17.13 11.73 1.93
CA GLU A 771 16.86 10.35 1.50
C GLU A 771 15.81 9.75 2.42
N ASP A 772 14.76 9.21 1.82
CA ASP A 772 13.77 8.39 2.50
C ASP A 772 13.63 7.06 1.82
N GLU A 773 14.03 6.03 2.53
CA GLU A 773 13.79 4.65 2.16
C GLU A 773 12.32 4.35 2.47
N ASP A 774 11.56 3.91 1.46
CA ASP A 774 10.20 3.42 1.67
C ASP A 774 10.18 2.01 2.23
N ASP A 775 8.99 1.51 2.55
CA ASP A 775 8.79 0.18 3.17
C ASP A 775 9.28 -0.98 2.27
N PHE A 776 9.74 -0.65 1.06
CA PHE A 776 10.19 -1.56 0.03
C PHE A 776 11.69 -1.43 -0.30
N GLY A 777 12.40 -0.52 0.37
CA GLY A 777 13.83 -0.30 0.16
C GLY A 777 14.16 0.70 -0.96
N ASP A 778 13.15 1.33 -1.58
CA ASP A 778 13.38 2.33 -2.62
C ASP A 778 13.70 3.68 -1.97
N LYS A 779 14.83 4.25 -2.35
CA LYS A 779 15.34 5.51 -1.80
C LYS A 779 14.84 6.69 -2.58
N ILE A 780 14.16 7.58 -1.87
CA ILE A 780 13.53 8.75 -2.45
C ILE A 780 14.32 9.96 -2.00
N VAL A 781 15.01 10.57 -2.96
CA VAL A 781 15.93 11.67 -2.73
C VAL A 781 15.24 12.97 -3.05
N THR A 782 15.37 13.91 -2.14
CA THR A 782 14.55 15.09 -2.14
C THR A 782 15.34 16.35 -1.95
N LYS A 783 15.17 17.35 -2.80
CA LYS A 783 16.05 18.53 -2.83
C LYS A 783 15.34 19.72 -2.21
N GLU A 784 15.99 20.37 -1.26
CA GLU A 784 15.50 21.58 -0.61
C GLU A 784 16.66 22.56 -0.48
N GLU A 785 16.47 23.83 -0.81
CA GLU A 785 17.48 24.86 -0.51
C GLU A 785 17.23 25.43 0.88
N LYS A 786 18.27 25.42 1.73
CA LYS A 786 18.20 25.98 3.07
C LYS A 786 19.40 26.87 3.38
N PRO A 787 19.20 27.93 4.18
CA PRO A 787 20.28 28.78 4.63
C PRO A 787 21.01 28.14 5.83
N PHE A 788 22.33 28.16 5.78
CA PHE A 788 23.23 27.76 6.85
C PHE A 788 24.27 28.85 7.10
N ALA A 789 24.79 28.93 8.32
CA ALA A 789 25.76 29.91 8.75
C ALA A 789 26.82 29.28 9.65
N LYS A 790 27.96 29.97 9.83
CA LYS A 790 28.98 29.55 10.78
C LYS A 790 28.38 29.49 12.19
N GLY A 791 28.61 28.39 12.90
CA GLY A 791 28.03 28.11 14.21
C GLY A 791 26.71 27.30 14.18
N ASP A 792 26.11 27.07 13.01
CA ASP A 792 24.89 26.26 12.92
C ASP A 792 25.12 24.80 13.33
N ARG A 793 24.13 24.23 14.02
CA ARG A 793 24.04 22.78 14.26
C ARG A 793 23.48 22.10 13.02
N ILE A 794 24.13 21.01 12.61
CA ILE A 794 23.67 20.17 11.51
C ILE A 794 23.45 18.73 11.96
N LEU A 795 22.48 18.09 11.32
CA LEU A 795 22.17 16.68 11.40
C LEU A 795 22.49 16.04 10.05
N PHE A 796 23.44 15.11 10.01
CA PHE A 796 23.72 14.32 8.83
C PHE A 796 22.56 13.35 8.57
N LEU A 797 22.10 13.27 7.32
CA LEU A 797 20.96 12.45 6.89
C LEU A 797 21.36 11.24 6.03
N GLY A 798 22.61 11.20 5.58
CA GLY A 798 23.19 10.11 4.80
C GLY A 798 24.35 9.45 5.54
N ASN A 799 24.85 8.35 4.98
CA ASN A 799 26.05 7.68 5.46
C ASN A 799 27.20 7.97 4.49
N ASP A 800 28.37 8.29 5.01
CA ASP A 800 29.60 8.40 4.22
C ASP A 800 30.79 7.89 5.05
N ASN A 801 31.35 6.76 4.63
CA ASN A 801 32.48 6.13 5.32
C ASN A 801 33.79 6.91 5.15
N GLY A 802 33.95 7.68 4.08
CA GLY A 802 35.14 8.51 3.86
C GLY A 802 35.16 9.74 4.77
N LEU A 803 33.99 10.32 5.03
CA LEU A 803 33.80 11.41 5.99
C LEU A 803 33.66 10.93 7.45
N GLY A 804 33.44 9.63 7.67
CA GLY A 804 33.18 9.09 9.01
C GLY A 804 31.84 9.51 9.61
N VAL A 805 30.88 9.95 8.79
CA VAL A 805 29.56 10.44 9.23
C VAL A 805 28.44 9.45 8.89
N SER A 806 27.42 9.39 9.76
CA SER A 806 26.25 8.53 9.60
C SER A 806 24.93 9.31 9.68
N ASN A 807 23.85 8.72 9.17
CA ASN A 807 22.52 9.27 9.30
C ASN A 807 22.12 9.36 10.79
N GLY A 808 21.78 10.58 11.22
CA GLY A 808 21.50 10.92 12.60
C GLY A 808 22.71 11.42 13.40
N THR A 809 23.88 11.56 12.77
CA THR A 809 25.07 12.20 13.39
C THR A 809 24.84 13.69 13.52
N LEU A 810 25.17 14.26 14.67
CA LEU A 810 25.11 15.69 14.93
C LEU A 810 26.52 16.31 14.83
N GLY A 811 26.57 17.54 14.35
CA GLY A 811 27.79 18.35 14.36
C GLY A 811 27.52 19.84 14.33
N THR A 812 28.58 20.63 14.50
CA THR A 812 28.54 22.09 14.53
C THR A 812 29.44 22.65 13.43
N ILE A 813 28.90 23.55 12.61
CA ILE A 813 29.63 24.19 11.51
C ILE A 813 30.69 25.15 12.07
N LEU A 814 31.96 24.89 11.76
CA LEU A 814 33.10 25.74 12.11
C LEU A 814 33.41 26.77 11.02
N GLU A 815 33.33 26.35 9.75
CA GLU A 815 33.55 27.19 8.57
C GLU A 815 32.55 26.80 7.48
N ILE A 816 32.07 27.78 6.74
CA ILE A 816 31.12 27.59 5.64
C ILE A 816 31.36 28.64 4.56
N ASP A 817 31.31 28.19 3.31
CA ASP A 817 31.27 29.02 2.11
C ASP A 817 30.23 28.44 1.13
N ARG A 818 30.07 29.04 -0.07
CA ARG A 818 29.08 28.59 -1.07
C ARG A 818 29.27 27.15 -1.59
N HIS A 819 30.39 26.50 -1.30
CA HIS A 819 30.80 25.23 -1.88
C HIS A 819 31.18 24.18 -0.84
N LYS A 820 31.71 24.60 0.32
CA LYS A 820 32.36 23.76 1.31
C LYS A 820 31.88 24.07 2.72
N ILE A 821 31.73 23.02 3.51
CA ILE A 821 31.37 23.05 4.91
C ILE A 821 32.47 22.32 5.69
N LYS A 822 32.92 22.90 6.79
CA LYS A 822 33.69 22.20 7.84
C LYS A 822 32.84 22.14 9.09
N ALA A 823 32.61 20.93 9.60
CA ALA A 823 31.83 20.71 10.82
C ALA A 823 32.60 19.86 11.82
N LYS A 824 32.45 20.17 13.11
CA LYS A 824 32.95 19.36 14.22
C LYS A 824 31.86 18.39 14.66
N LEU A 825 32.14 17.09 14.70
CA LEU A 825 31.20 16.07 15.13
C LEU A 825 31.09 16.00 16.65
N ASP A 826 29.87 15.76 17.16
CA ASP A 826 29.61 15.72 18.62
C ASP A 826 30.27 14.53 19.32
N HIS A 827 30.18 13.35 18.72
CA HIS A 827 30.52 12.11 19.41
C HIS A 827 32.02 11.82 19.39
N THR A 828 32.69 12.12 18.28
CA THR A 828 34.12 11.85 18.12
C THR A 828 34.98 13.08 18.37
N GLY A 829 34.42 14.29 18.21
CA GLY A 829 35.18 15.54 18.22
C GLY A 829 35.94 15.81 16.93
N ASP A 830 35.87 14.90 15.95
CA ASP A 830 36.56 15.01 14.66
C ASP A 830 36.02 16.19 13.85
N ILE A 831 36.90 16.78 13.05
CA ILE A 831 36.53 17.83 12.11
C ILE A 831 36.39 17.19 10.73
N VAL A 832 35.18 17.21 10.21
CA VAL A 832 34.88 16.74 8.85
C VAL A 832 34.76 17.92 7.91
N SER A 833 35.27 17.75 6.69
CA SER A 833 35.16 18.75 5.65
C SER A 833 34.57 18.12 4.40
N PHE A 834 33.48 18.71 3.89
CA PHE A 834 32.77 18.20 2.73
C PHE A 834 32.26 19.32 1.86
N ALA A 835 32.17 19.06 0.56
CA ALA A 835 31.49 19.96 -0.36
C ALA A 835 30.00 19.60 -0.38
N SER A 836 29.10 20.57 -0.16
CA SER A 836 27.66 20.29 -0.07
C SER A 836 27.10 19.67 -1.35
N LYS A 837 27.72 19.92 -2.51
CA LYS A 837 27.36 19.30 -3.79
C LYS A 837 27.72 17.81 -3.87
N LEU A 838 28.81 17.40 -3.23
CA LEU A 838 29.27 16.01 -3.21
C LEU A 838 28.58 15.21 -2.11
N TYR A 839 28.30 15.87 -0.98
CA TYR A 839 27.56 15.32 0.13
C TYR A 839 26.41 16.26 0.55
N PRO A 840 25.23 16.13 -0.10
CA PRO A 840 24.08 17.00 0.19
C PRO A 840 23.21 16.49 1.35
N PHE A 841 23.50 15.33 1.93
CA PHE A 841 22.61 14.67 2.90
C PHE A 841 22.80 15.20 4.34
N PHE A 842 22.35 16.42 4.60
CA PHE A 842 22.34 17.03 5.94
C PHE A 842 21.15 18.00 6.10
N ASP A 843 20.76 18.34 7.33
CA ASP A 843 19.73 19.35 7.65
C ASP A 843 20.10 20.06 8.96
N GLN A 844 19.27 21.00 9.43
CA GLN A 844 19.45 21.65 10.72
C GLN A 844 19.31 20.64 11.88
N GLY A 845 20.17 20.79 12.90
CA GLY A 845 20.35 19.82 13.98
C GLY A 845 20.04 20.32 15.39
N TRP A 846 19.35 21.45 15.56
CA TRP A 846 18.95 21.95 16.88
C TRP A 846 17.80 21.12 17.48
N ALA A 847 16.87 20.69 16.63
CA ALA A 847 15.79 19.77 16.96
C ALA A 847 15.75 18.57 16.00
N ALA A 848 15.35 17.40 16.51
CA ALA A 848 15.19 16.17 15.73
C ALA A 848 13.91 15.42 16.11
N ASN A 849 13.43 14.60 15.18
CA ASN A 849 12.33 13.68 15.44
C ASN A 849 12.77 12.54 16.38
N ILE A 850 11.90 12.10 17.30
CA ILE A 850 12.18 11.01 18.25
C ILE A 850 12.66 9.73 17.53
N HIS A 851 12.03 9.34 16.42
CA HIS A 851 12.43 8.16 15.65
C HIS A 851 13.87 8.27 15.11
N LYS A 852 14.25 9.46 14.62
CA LYS A 852 15.62 9.73 14.12
C LYS A 852 16.64 9.88 15.25
N SER A 853 16.19 10.11 16.47
CA SER A 853 17.05 10.19 17.66
C SER A 853 17.41 8.81 18.24
N GLN A 854 16.86 7.71 17.72
CA GLN A 854 17.22 6.38 18.19
C GLN A 854 18.73 6.13 18.03
N GLY A 855 19.37 5.68 19.12
CA GLY A 855 20.81 5.54 19.23
C GLY A 855 21.59 6.82 19.57
N VAL A 856 21.03 8.02 19.42
CA VAL A 856 21.69 9.29 19.82
C VAL A 856 21.89 9.32 21.34
N THR A 857 23.01 9.89 21.79
CA THR A 857 23.24 10.24 23.19
C THR A 857 23.67 11.69 23.30
N VAL A 858 23.00 12.48 24.14
CA VAL A 858 23.32 13.89 24.40
C VAL A 858 23.52 14.13 25.90
N ASP A 859 24.11 15.26 26.27
CA ASP A 859 24.26 15.60 27.69
C ASP A 859 22.92 16.04 28.27
N ARG A 860 22.26 16.99 27.61
CA ARG A 860 20.99 17.59 28.04
C ARG A 860 19.93 17.50 26.93
N ALA A 861 18.75 16.99 27.27
CA ALA A 861 17.67 16.78 26.31
C ALA A 861 16.40 17.57 26.65
N PHE A 862 15.66 17.98 25.63
CA PHE A 862 14.39 18.68 25.74
C PHE A 862 13.35 17.93 24.93
N LEU A 863 12.25 17.51 25.54
CA LEU A 863 11.20 16.75 24.89
C LEU A 863 9.92 17.58 24.83
N LEU A 864 9.43 17.85 23.61
CA LEU A 864 8.08 18.35 23.41
C LEU A 864 7.12 17.17 23.41
N ALA A 865 6.38 16.98 24.51
CA ALA A 865 5.37 15.94 24.62
C ALA A 865 4.07 16.38 23.94
N SER A 866 3.49 15.50 23.14
CA SER A 866 2.20 15.70 22.49
C SER A 866 1.27 14.52 22.76
N TYR A 867 -0.03 14.69 22.48
CA TYR A 867 -1.03 13.64 22.72
C TYR A 867 -0.76 12.34 21.94
N GLU A 868 -0.01 12.42 20.83
CA GLU A 868 0.41 11.30 19.98
C GLU A 868 1.62 10.54 20.55
N THR A 869 2.27 11.06 21.61
CA THR A 869 3.43 10.42 22.21
C THR A 869 2.99 9.24 23.08
N TYR A 870 3.23 8.01 22.60
CA TYR A 870 2.95 6.76 23.33
C TYR A 870 4.21 6.17 24.00
N ARG A 871 4.06 5.03 24.68
CA ARG A 871 5.10 4.42 25.54
C ARG A 871 6.49 4.31 24.93
N ASN A 872 6.60 3.75 23.73
CA ASN A 872 7.92 3.46 23.12
C ASN A 872 8.60 4.76 22.68
N LEU A 873 7.83 5.74 22.19
CA LEU A 873 8.33 7.09 21.89
C LEU A 873 8.81 7.81 23.14
N ALA A 874 8.01 7.75 24.22
CA ALA A 874 8.39 8.31 25.50
C ALA A 874 9.67 7.66 26.02
N TYR A 875 9.81 6.33 25.95
CA TYR A 875 11.04 5.66 26.37
C TYR A 875 12.25 6.11 25.55
N VAL A 876 12.15 6.18 24.22
CA VAL A 876 13.24 6.68 23.38
C VAL A 876 13.59 8.11 23.77
N GLY A 877 12.64 9.05 23.76
CA GLY A 877 12.89 10.45 24.07
C GLY A 877 13.44 10.67 25.48
N MET A 878 12.94 9.95 26.48
CA MET A 878 13.32 10.13 27.88
C MET A 878 14.71 9.57 28.21
N THR A 879 15.32 8.76 27.34
CA THR A 879 16.57 8.04 27.65
C THR A 879 17.78 8.47 26.85
N ARG A 880 17.69 9.54 26.05
CA ARG A 880 18.83 10.05 25.26
C ARG A 880 19.85 10.86 26.06
N HIS A 881 19.48 11.37 27.24
CA HIS A 881 20.33 12.26 28.04
C HIS A 881 21.36 11.52 28.91
N ARG A 882 22.47 12.20 29.25
CA ARG A 882 23.44 11.78 30.29
C ARG A 882 23.23 12.51 31.61
N GLU A 883 22.91 13.81 31.56
CA GLU A 883 22.74 14.66 32.75
C GLU A 883 21.27 14.80 33.15
N TRP A 884 20.39 15.18 32.21
CA TRP A 884 18.96 15.25 32.45
C TRP A 884 18.15 15.45 31.16
N VAL A 885 16.86 15.13 31.23
CA VAL A 885 15.84 15.49 30.23
C VAL A 885 14.77 16.36 30.86
N ARG A 886 14.35 17.42 30.16
CA ARG A 886 13.18 18.23 30.53
C ARG A 886 12.06 18.00 29.53
N VAL A 887 10.84 17.79 30.04
CA VAL A 887 9.65 17.53 29.25
C VAL A 887 8.70 18.71 29.34
N PHE A 888 8.19 19.14 28.18
CA PHE A 888 7.24 20.23 28.07
C PHE A 888 5.96 19.69 27.45
N GLY A 889 4.86 19.79 28.19
CA GLY A 889 3.52 19.44 27.71
C GLY A 889 2.62 20.66 27.75
N SER A 890 1.73 20.78 26.76
CA SER A 890 0.69 21.81 26.78
C SER A 890 -0.48 21.36 27.65
N LYS A 891 -1.02 22.26 28.49
CA LYS A 891 -2.29 22.01 29.19
C LYS A 891 -3.49 21.88 28.25
N LEU A 892 -3.34 22.25 26.97
CA LEU A 892 -4.34 21.94 25.95
C LEU A 892 -4.33 20.45 25.59
N ASP A 893 -3.16 19.83 25.41
CA ASP A 893 -3.08 18.39 25.11
C ASP A 893 -3.36 17.52 26.34
N PHE A 894 -2.91 18.01 27.50
CA PHE A 894 -2.99 17.32 28.78
C PHE A 894 -3.75 18.20 29.77
N TRP A 895 -5.07 18.22 29.66
CA TRP A 895 -5.94 19.03 30.53
C TRP A 895 -5.88 18.62 32.00
N ARG A 896 -5.37 17.41 32.28
CA ARG A 896 -4.95 16.91 33.59
C ARG A 896 -3.60 16.21 33.50
N GLU A 897 -2.80 16.28 34.55
CA GLU A 897 -1.49 15.62 34.61
C GLU A 897 -1.60 14.10 34.44
N GLU A 898 -2.68 13.52 34.96
CA GLU A 898 -3.00 12.09 34.83
C GLU A 898 -3.04 11.62 33.37
N ILE A 899 -3.51 12.48 32.46
CA ILE A 899 -3.64 12.18 31.03
C ILE A 899 -2.27 12.07 30.40
N PHE A 900 -1.34 12.94 30.78
CA PHE A 900 0.05 12.85 30.34
C PHE A 900 0.64 11.50 30.73
N PHE A 901 0.46 11.07 31.98
CA PHE A 901 0.95 9.77 32.43
C PHE A 901 0.26 8.61 31.68
N LYS A 902 -1.07 8.64 31.54
CA LYS A 902 -1.83 7.60 30.83
C LYS A 902 -1.41 7.51 29.36
N ARG A 903 -1.24 8.64 28.66
CA ARG A 903 -0.91 8.66 27.22
C ARG A 903 0.52 8.25 26.95
N LEU A 904 1.50 8.84 27.64
CA LEU A 904 2.90 8.48 27.47
C LEU A 904 3.26 7.11 28.07
N SER A 905 2.35 6.47 28.80
CA SER A 905 2.46 5.06 29.21
C SER A 905 1.55 4.11 28.45
N SER A 906 0.70 4.62 27.54
CA SER A 906 -0.22 3.80 26.75
C SER A 906 0.53 2.90 25.78
N SER A 907 0.12 1.63 25.71
CA SER A 907 0.71 0.64 24.82
C SER A 907 0.14 0.79 23.41
N GLN A 908 1.02 0.86 22.42
CA GLN A 908 0.71 0.55 21.02
C GLN A 908 1.51 -0.67 20.57
N GLU A 909 1.74 -1.60 21.49
CA GLU A 909 2.52 -2.80 21.21
C GLU A 909 1.84 -3.59 20.10
N LYS A 910 2.61 -3.93 19.06
CA LYS A 910 2.19 -4.89 18.06
C LYS A 910 2.03 -6.23 18.77
N LEU A 911 0.79 -6.68 18.86
CA LEU A 911 0.47 -7.98 19.40
C LEU A 911 0.85 -9.05 18.38
N SER A 912 1.39 -10.14 18.89
CA SER A 912 1.67 -11.36 18.12
C SER A 912 0.44 -12.24 18.13
N SER A 913 0.31 -13.10 17.11
CA SER A 913 -0.72 -14.14 17.14
C SER A 913 -0.55 -15.10 18.32
N LEU A 914 0.70 -15.40 18.72
CA LEU A 914 1.04 -16.28 19.83
C LEU A 914 0.62 -15.73 21.20
N ASP A 915 0.45 -14.41 21.37
CA ASP A 915 0.00 -13.83 22.65
C ASP A 915 -1.42 -14.29 23.02
N TYR A 916 -2.22 -14.64 22.02
CA TYR A 916 -3.60 -15.11 22.19
C TYR A 916 -3.69 -16.63 22.37
N MET A 917 -2.59 -17.37 22.14
CA MET A 917 -2.59 -18.83 22.16
C MET A 917 -1.88 -19.37 23.41
N LYS A 918 -2.60 -20.09 24.27
CA LYS A 918 -1.99 -20.80 25.41
C LYS A 918 -1.53 -22.19 24.97
N GLY A 919 -0.22 -22.44 24.95
CA GLY A 919 0.37 -23.77 24.72
C GLY A 919 0.36 -24.20 23.24
N TYR A 920 1.20 -23.56 22.42
CA TYR A 920 1.27 -23.82 20.98
C TYR A 920 1.85 -25.20 20.60
N ASP A 921 2.49 -25.91 21.54
CA ASP A 921 3.11 -27.22 21.32
C ASP A 921 2.11 -28.30 20.87
N ASN A 922 0.81 -28.10 21.10
CA ASN A 922 -0.27 -29.03 20.76
C ASN A 922 -1.07 -28.60 19.51
N ILE A 923 -0.66 -27.55 18.79
CA ILE A 923 -1.40 -27.09 17.61
C ILE A 923 -1.01 -27.97 16.41
N SER A 924 -1.82 -29.00 16.14
CA SER A 924 -1.74 -29.75 14.89
C SER A 924 -2.39 -28.96 13.76
N LEU A 925 -1.61 -28.14 13.06
CA LEU A 925 -2.05 -27.54 11.80
C LEU A 925 -2.28 -28.67 10.76
N PRO A 926 -3.43 -28.72 10.08
CA PRO A 926 -3.71 -29.76 9.11
C PRO A 926 -2.68 -29.70 7.97
N LYS A 927 -1.99 -30.82 7.72
CA LYS A 927 -0.88 -30.94 6.75
C LYS A 927 -1.25 -30.36 5.38
N LYS A 928 -0.34 -29.56 4.82
CA LYS A 928 -0.42 -29.05 3.46
C LYS A 928 -0.21 -30.21 2.49
N ASN A 929 -1.31 -30.82 2.05
CA ASN A 929 -1.35 -31.72 0.91
C ASN A 929 -2.82 -31.83 0.48
N SER A 930 -3.30 -30.87 -0.30
CA SER A 930 -4.49 -31.12 -1.09
C SER A 930 -4.06 -31.29 -2.53
N LYS A 931 -4.41 -32.45 -3.13
CA LYS A 931 -4.44 -32.63 -4.59
C LYS A 931 -5.15 -31.46 -5.28
N LEU A 932 -6.04 -30.77 -4.57
CA LEU A 932 -6.74 -29.55 -4.98
C LEU A 932 -5.80 -28.37 -5.26
N GLU A 933 -4.74 -28.15 -4.48
CA GLU A 933 -3.78 -27.05 -4.69
C GLU A 933 -2.87 -27.34 -5.92
N GLU A 934 -2.50 -28.61 -6.11
CA GLU A 934 -1.76 -29.08 -7.28
C GLU A 934 -2.62 -29.03 -8.55
N ILE A 935 -3.90 -29.39 -8.43
CA ILE A 935 -4.91 -29.27 -9.49
C ILE A 935 -5.21 -27.81 -9.79
N LEU A 936 -5.29 -26.91 -8.81
CA LEU A 936 -5.56 -25.47 -8.98
C LEU A 936 -4.35 -24.69 -9.50
N ASN A 937 -3.13 -25.15 -9.22
CA ASN A 937 -1.91 -24.66 -9.86
C ASN A 937 -1.80 -25.15 -11.29
N ARG A 938 -2.16 -26.41 -11.56
CA ARG A 938 -2.26 -26.94 -12.92
C ARG A 938 -3.36 -26.24 -13.73
N LEU A 939 -4.54 -26.02 -13.15
CA LEU A 939 -5.63 -25.20 -13.72
C LEU A 939 -5.20 -23.75 -13.87
N GLY A 940 -4.39 -23.21 -12.96
CA GLY A 940 -3.81 -21.87 -13.05
C GLY A 940 -2.85 -21.71 -14.20
N ASN A 941 -2.00 -22.71 -14.44
CA ASN A 941 -1.09 -22.77 -15.57
C ASN A 941 -1.85 -22.98 -16.90
N GLU A 942 -2.91 -23.80 -16.89
CA GLU A 942 -3.85 -23.93 -18.01
C GLU A 942 -4.66 -22.63 -18.23
N LEU A 943 -5.01 -21.89 -17.17
CA LEU A 943 -5.67 -20.58 -17.22
C LEU A 943 -4.74 -19.45 -17.70
N GLN A 944 -3.44 -19.58 -17.44
CA GLN A 944 -2.42 -18.71 -18.01
C GLN A 944 -2.24 -18.98 -19.51
N ALA A 945 -2.45 -20.22 -19.96
CA ALA A 945 -2.58 -20.57 -21.37
C ALA A 945 -3.92 -20.09 -21.98
N ILE A 946 -4.98 -19.89 -21.18
CA ILE A 946 -6.30 -19.31 -21.52
C ILE A 946 -6.26 -17.78 -21.72
N ARG A 947 -5.08 -17.16 -21.85
CA ARG A 947 -4.92 -15.76 -22.29
C ARG A 947 -5.53 -15.44 -23.68
N PHE A 948 -6.23 -16.39 -24.32
CA PHE A 948 -6.63 -16.38 -25.72
C PHE A 948 -8.08 -16.83 -26.01
N VAL A 949 -8.98 -16.88 -25.03
CA VAL A 949 -10.36 -17.42 -25.23
C VAL A 949 -11.43 -16.32 -25.29
N SER A 950 -12.48 -16.53 -26.10
CA SER A 950 -13.57 -15.59 -26.39
C SER A 950 -14.52 -15.30 -25.21
N LYS A 951 -15.23 -14.15 -25.28
CA LYS A 951 -16.19 -13.66 -24.28
C LYS A 951 -17.31 -14.66 -23.94
N GLN A 952 -17.74 -15.49 -24.88
CA GLN A 952 -18.81 -16.49 -24.68
C GLN A 952 -18.38 -17.66 -23.79
N VAL A 953 -17.15 -18.16 -23.96
CA VAL A 953 -16.62 -19.25 -23.13
C VAL A 953 -16.47 -18.77 -21.68
N TRP A 954 -16.10 -17.51 -21.49
CA TRP A 954 -15.99 -16.90 -20.17
C TRP A 954 -17.36 -16.78 -19.48
N GLN A 955 -18.41 -16.44 -20.23
CA GLN A 955 -19.77 -16.35 -19.73
C GLN A 955 -20.28 -17.73 -19.27
N SER A 956 -20.03 -18.79 -20.05
CA SER A 956 -20.37 -20.16 -19.64
C SER A 956 -19.56 -20.67 -18.43
N ILE A 957 -18.29 -20.29 -18.28
CA ILE A 957 -17.47 -20.64 -17.10
C ILE A 957 -17.96 -19.91 -15.86
N ALA A 958 -18.28 -18.62 -15.97
CA ALA A 958 -18.81 -17.83 -14.86
C ALA A 958 -20.21 -18.30 -14.44
N GLU A 959 -21.09 -18.64 -15.39
CA GLU A 959 -22.41 -19.19 -15.13
C GLU A 959 -22.33 -20.57 -14.47
N ARG A 960 -21.34 -21.40 -14.83
CA ARG A 960 -21.05 -22.68 -14.15
C ARG A 960 -20.52 -22.46 -12.73
N PHE A 961 -19.65 -21.48 -12.50
CA PHE A 961 -19.12 -21.14 -11.17
C PHE A 961 -20.18 -20.56 -10.22
N LEU A 962 -21.28 -20.04 -10.79
CA LEU A 962 -22.43 -19.47 -10.07
C LEU A 962 -23.59 -20.48 -9.94
N ASP A 963 -23.37 -21.77 -10.24
CA ASP A 963 -24.39 -22.84 -10.27
C ASP A 963 -25.62 -22.53 -11.16
N LYS A 964 -25.44 -21.70 -12.20
CA LYS A 964 -26.51 -21.36 -13.17
C LYS A 964 -26.60 -22.36 -14.34
N VAL A 965 -25.66 -23.30 -14.46
CA VAL A 965 -25.62 -24.34 -15.51
C VAL A 965 -25.26 -25.70 -14.89
N PRO A 966 -25.97 -26.80 -15.20
CA PRO A 966 -25.72 -28.12 -14.62
C PRO A 966 -24.38 -28.76 -15.07
N GLU A 967 -23.75 -29.54 -14.18
CA GLU A 967 -22.37 -30.07 -14.30
C GLU A 967 -22.07 -30.93 -15.55
N GLN A 968 -23.10 -31.48 -16.19
CA GLN A 968 -22.98 -32.52 -17.22
C GLN A 968 -22.83 -31.98 -18.66
N GLN A 969 -22.82 -30.66 -18.87
CA GLN A 969 -22.65 -30.07 -20.19
C GLN A 969 -21.17 -29.81 -20.51
N GLU A 970 -20.63 -30.49 -21.53
CA GLU A 970 -19.26 -30.28 -22.03
C GLU A 970 -19.11 -28.90 -22.68
N ILE A 971 -18.11 -28.14 -22.24
CA ILE A 971 -17.73 -26.86 -22.87
C ILE A 971 -16.98 -27.19 -24.17
N ARG A 972 -17.68 -27.18 -25.31
CA ARG A 972 -17.06 -27.35 -26.63
C ARG A 972 -16.47 -26.03 -27.12
N ILE A 973 -15.15 -25.96 -27.21
CA ILE A 973 -14.43 -24.84 -27.83
C ILE A 973 -14.31 -25.14 -29.33
N THR A 974 -14.99 -24.37 -30.19
CA THR A 974 -14.86 -24.50 -31.64
C THR A 974 -13.52 -23.91 -32.12
N GLN A 975 -12.84 -24.58 -33.06
CA GLN A 975 -11.51 -24.20 -33.59
C GLN A 975 -11.45 -22.77 -34.16
N GLU A 976 -12.58 -22.22 -34.60
CA GLU A 976 -12.69 -20.87 -35.18
C GLU A 976 -12.54 -19.74 -34.14
N SER A 977 -12.49 -20.08 -32.85
CA SER A 977 -12.41 -19.14 -31.72
C SER A 977 -10.99 -18.66 -31.40
N ILE A 978 -10.00 -19.00 -32.23
CA ILE A 978 -8.57 -18.77 -31.99
C ILE A 978 -8.13 -17.48 -32.70
N SER A 979 -7.60 -16.51 -31.94
CA SER A 979 -7.35 -15.14 -32.44
C SER A 979 -6.17 -14.98 -33.40
N GLU A 980 -6.21 -13.88 -34.16
CA GLU A 980 -5.27 -13.39 -35.20
C GLU A 980 -3.77 -13.57 -34.94
N HIS A 981 -3.32 -13.71 -33.70
CA HIS A 981 -1.90 -13.91 -33.37
C HIS A 981 -1.39 -15.33 -33.72
N ILE A 982 -2.26 -16.36 -33.70
CA ILE A 982 -1.94 -17.70 -34.20
C ILE A 982 -1.96 -17.70 -35.72
N ARG A 983 -2.89 -16.96 -36.34
CA ARG A 983 -2.89 -16.69 -37.79
C ARG A 983 -1.63 -15.93 -38.24
N ALA A 984 -1.14 -14.99 -37.43
CA ALA A 984 0.11 -14.26 -37.66
C ALA A 984 1.34 -15.14 -37.43
N LYS A 985 1.29 -16.07 -36.48
CA LYS A 985 2.35 -17.05 -36.24
C LYS A 985 2.40 -18.11 -37.34
N GLU A 986 1.26 -18.60 -37.82
CA GLU A 986 1.15 -19.47 -39.00
C GLU A 986 1.53 -18.75 -40.29
N LEU A 987 1.21 -17.46 -40.44
CA LEU A 987 1.68 -16.62 -41.56
C LEU A 987 3.20 -16.44 -41.52
N LEU A 988 3.79 -16.21 -40.34
CA LEU A 988 5.25 -16.10 -40.15
C LEU A 988 5.97 -17.46 -40.32
N GLU A 989 5.35 -18.56 -39.91
CA GLU A 989 5.86 -19.92 -40.12
C GLU A 989 5.69 -20.37 -41.57
N ASN A 990 4.66 -19.91 -42.29
CA ASN A 990 4.47 -20.12 -43.72
C ASN A 990 5.41 -19.24 -44.56
N ASP A 991 5.70 -18.01 -44.13
CA ASP A 991 6.68 -17.12 -44.77
C ASP A 991 8.12 -17.65 -44.55
N ALA A 992 8.38 -18.35 -43.43
CA ALA A 992 9.61 -19.11 -43.21
C ALA A 992 9.70 -20.36 -44.10
N ARG A 993 8.59 -21.01 -44.43
CA ARG A 993 8.55 -22.16 -45.38
C ARG A 993 8.73 -21.72 -46.84
N ILE A 994 8.23 -20.55 -47.22
CA ILE A 994 8.43 -19.96 -48.55
C ILE A 994 9.89 -19.53 -48.76
N ARG A 995 10.58 -19.07 -47.70
CA ARG A 995 12.01 -18.68 -47.76
C ARG A 995 13.00 -19.85 -47.76
N ILE A 996 12.56 -21.07 -47.47
CA ILE A 996 13.41 -22.29 -47.57
C ILE A 996 13.41 -22.85 -49.02
N GLY A 997 12.57 -22.30 -49.92
CA GLY A 997 12.44 -22.74 -51.31
C GLY A 997 13.34 -22.04 -52.33
N GLU A 998 14.04 -20.95 -51.98
CA GLU A 998 14.82 -20.19 -52.96
C GLU A 998 16.26 -19.88 -52.51
N LYS A 999 17.18 -20.31 -53.38
CA LYS A 999 18.62 -19.99 -53.49
C LYS A 999 19.61 -20.89 -52.75
N ASN A 1000 19.85 -22.05 -53.38
CA ASN A 1000 21.22 -22.36 -53.79
C ASN A 1000 21.73 -21.25 -54.73
N ILE A 1001 22.80 -20.55 -54.36
CA ILE A 1001 23.96 -20.21 -55.22
C ILE A 1001 24.99 -19.45 -54.36
N ARG A 1002 26.23 -19.93 -54.51
CA ARG A 1002 27.51 -19.65 -53.83
C ARG A 1002 27.97 -18.18 -53.87
N GLN A 1003 28.66 -17.71 -52.82
CA GLN A 1003 30.13 -17.47 -52.76
C GLN A 1003 30.55 -16.60 -51.53
N GLU A 1004 31.70 -16.97 -50.96
CA GLU A 1004 32.52 -16.37 -49.87
C GLU A 1004 33.11 -14.96 -50.21
N PRO A 1005 34.04 -14.30 -49.44
CA PRO A 1005 34.62 -14.55 -48.09
C PRO A 1005 34.76 -13.32 -47.13
N GLU A 1006 35.06 -13.66 -45.87
CA GLU A 1006 36.01 -13.11 -44.86
C GLU A 1006 36.36 -11.60 -44.64
N ALA A 1007 36.68 -11.35 -43.34
CA ALA A 1007 37.32 -10.21 -42.66
C ALA A 1007 36.35 -9.08 -42.20
N VAL A 1008 36.24 -8.66 -40.94
CA VAL A 1008 37.22 -8.47 -39.84
C VAL A 1008 36.56 -8.56 -38.45
N LYS A 1009 37.17 -9.39 -37.60
CA LYS A 1009 37.40 -9.37 -36.14
C LYS A 1009 36.65 -8.40 -35.19
N ASN A 1010 36.12 -9.07 -34.14
CA ASN A 1010 36.29 -8.83 -32.69
C ASN A 1010 35.65 -7.60 -32.03
N LEU A 1011 34.69 -7.85 -31.14
CA LEU A 1011 34.91 -7.77 -29.68
C LEU A 1011 33.65 -8.15 -28.87
N PHE A 1012 33.87 -9.01 -27.87
CA PHE A 1012 33.07 -9.33 -26.68
C PHE A 1012 32.11 -10.52 -26.68
N ASP A 1013 32.72 -11.64 -26.26
CA ASP A 1013 32.13 -12.86 -25.70
C ASP A 1013 31.19 -12.62 -24.50
N ARG A 1014 30.05 -13.32 -24.53
CA ARG A 1014 29.33 -13.81 -23.34
C ARG A 1014 29.07 -15.31 -23.53
N PRO A 1015 29.27 -16.15 -22.50
CA PRO A 1015 29.19 -17.60 -22.66
C PRO A 1015 27.76 -18.10 -22.82
N ALA A 1016 27.62 -19.03 -23.75
CA ALA A 1016 26.39 -19.71 -24.14
C ALA A 1016 25.81 -20.59 -23.02
N PHE A 1017 24.49 -20.52 -22.83
CA PHE A 1017 23.72 -21.53 -22.11
C PHE A 1017 23.77 -22.85 -22.91
N LYS A 1018 24.44 -23.85 -22.34
CA LYS A 1018 24.39 -25.25 -22.79
C LYS A 1018 23.01 -25.83 -22.51
N SER A 1019 22.45 -26.50 -23.52
CA SER A 1019 21.33 -27.41 -23.41
C SER A 1019 21.70 -28.59 -22.49
N PHE A 1020 20.95 -28.79 -21.41
CA PHE A 1020 21.07 -29.96 -20.56
C PHE A 1020 20.20 -31.09 -21.13
N LYS A 1021 20.81 -31.90 -22.00
CA LYS A 1021 20.54 -33.34 -22.11
C LYS A 1021 21.88 -34.04 -21.86
N ASP A 1022 21.78 -35.13 -21.12
CA ASP A 1022 22.82 -36.12 -20.82
C ASP A 1022 23.80 -35.76 -19.69
N GLU A 1023 23.43 -36.18 -18.48
CA GLU A 1023 24.32 -36.92 -17.57
C GLU A 1023 23.47 -37.55 -16.44
N THR A 1024 22.90 -38.71 -16.76
CA THR A 1024 22.47 -39.69 -15.75
C THR A 1024 23.33 -40.92 -15.94
N LEU A 1025 24.30 -41.14 -15.04
CA LEU A 1025 24.96 -42.42 -14.81
C LEU A 1025 25.67 -42.39 -13.45
N GLY A 1026 25.17 -43.20 -12.51
CA GLY A 1026 25.81 -43.38 -11.20
C GLY A 1026 24.85 -43.81 -10.08
N SER A 1027 24.40 -45.07 -10.11
CA SER A 1027 24.07 -45.99 -8.99
C SER A 1027 23.55 -45.40 -7.65
N GLY A 1028 22.43 -45.83 -7.04
CA GLY A 1028 21.51 -46.93 -7.27
C GLY A 1028 20.67 -47.18 -6.01
N ILE A 1029 19.66 -48.05 -6.17
CA ILE A 1029 18.88 -48.82 -5.15
C ILE A 1029 17.36 -48.50 -5.07
N ARG A 1030 16.64 -49.41 -5.77
CA ARG A 1030 15.36 -50.13 -5.49
C ARG A 1030 13.99 -49.44 -5.58
N GLN A 1031 13.26 -49.86 -6.61
CA GLN A 1031 11.79 -50.01 -6.64
C GLN A 1031 11.34 -51.20 -5.76
N PRO A 1032 10.04 -51.29 -5.40
CA PRO A 1032 9.20 -52.26 -6.12
C PRO A 1032 7.72 -51.85 -6.39
N ALA A 1033 7.23 -52.36 -7.53
CA ALA A 1033 5.90 -52.93 -7.78
C ALA A 1033 4.64 -52.04 -7.73
N GLU A 1034 4.30 -51.37 -8.84
CA GLU A 1034 2.88 -51.01 -9.14
C GLU A 1034 2.59 -50.69 -10.62
N LYS A 1035 3.30 -51.33 -11.56
CA LYS A 1035 3.15 -51.05 -13.01
C LYS A 1035 2.54 -52.17 -13.85
N LYS A 1036 1.75 -53.07 -13.25
CA LYS A 1036 1.06 -54.16 -13.96
C LYS A 1036 -0.48 -54.14 -13.92
N GLN A 1037 -1.13 -53.17 -13.27
CA GLN A 1037 -2.60 -53.08 -13.24
C GLN A 1037 -3.22 -52.09 -14.24
N LEU A 1038 -2.46 -51.16 -14.81
CA LEU A 1038 -3.02 -50.07 -15.63
C LEU A 1038 -3.19 -50.40 -17.14
N LYS A 1039 -2.87 -51.61 -17.59
CA LYS A 1039 -3.08 -52.03 -18.99
C LYS A 1039 -4.26 -52.98 -19.22
N LYS A 1040 -5.06 -53.28 -18.19
CA LYS A 1040 -6.26 -54.14 -18.30
C LYS A 1040 -7.59 -53.37 -18.41
N PHE A 1041 -7.58 -52.05 -18.29
CA PHE A 1041 -8.80 -51.23 -18.25
C PHE A 1041 -9.24 -50.64 -19.60
N PHE A 1042 -8.45 -50.77 -20.66
CA PHE A 1042 -8.74 -50.17 -21.98
C PHE A 1042 -9.13 -51.20 -23.07
N SER A 1043 -9.79 -52.29 -22.71
CA SER A 1043 -10.27 -53.28 -23.68
C SER A 1043 -11.62 -53.90 -23.31
N SER A 1044 -12.70 -53.13 -23.49
CA SER A 1044 -14.04 -53.62 -23.89
C SER A 1044 -15.03 -52.45 -24.00
N HIS A 1045 -15.03 -51.79 -25.16
CA HIS A 1045 -16.16 -50.98 -25.63
C HIS A 1045 -17.00 -51.86 -26.54
N LYS A 1046 -18.10 -52.40 -26.02
CA LYS A 1046 -19.31 -52.84 -26.73
C LYS A 1046 -20.38 -53.13 -25.68
N ASP A 1047 -21.58 -52.60 -25.93
CA ASP A 1047 -22.84 -52.75 -25.17
C ASP A 1047 -23.34 -51.43 -24.54
N PHE A 1048 -23.60 -50.45 -25.40
CA PHE A 1048 -24.46 -49.29 -25.10
C PHE A 1048 -25.79 -49.40 -25.88
N GLN A 1049 -26.44 -50.56 -25.75
CA GLN A 1049 -27.84 -50.80 -26.14
C GLN A 1049 -28.44 -51.90 -25.24
N GLN A 1050 -28.54 -51.67 -23.93
CA GLN A 1050 -29.47 -52.38 -23.03
C GLN A 1050 -29.38 -51.77 -21.62
N ALA A 1051 -30.08 -50.66 -21.39
CA ALA A 1051 -30.48 -50.21 -20.05
C ALA A 1051 -31.57 -49.12 -20.13
N GLN A 1052 -32.58 -49.33 -20.98
CA GLN A 1052 -33.93 -48.94 -20.59
C GLN A 1052 -34.43 -50.05 -19.65
N ASN A 1053 -34.93 -49.67 -18.47
CA ASN A 1053 -35.39 -50.49 -17.34
C ASN A 1053 -34.36 -50.69 -16.22
N LEU A 1054 -34.43 -49.84 -15.19
CA LEU A 1054 -34.24 -50.12 -13.75
C LEU A 1054 -34.60 -48.80 -13.02
N LYS A 1055 -35.89 -48.59 -12.72
CA LYS A 1055 -36.49 -48.63 -11.37
C LYS A 1055 -35.68 -47.90 -10.28
N THR A 1056 -36.35 -46.89 -9.73
CA THR A 1056 -36.20 -46.30 -8.38
C THR A 1056 -35.43 -47.17 -7.41
N ASN A 1057 -34.37 -46.63 -6.80
CA ASN A 1057 -33.97 -47.07 -5.47
C ASN A 1057 -33.43 -45.93 -4.61
N GLU A 1058 -33.94 -45.95 -3.38
CA GLU A 1058 -33.72 -45.08 -2.25
C GLU A 1058 -32.27 -45.15 -1.77
N SER A 1059 -31.66 -43.98 -1.56
CA SER A 1059 -30.59 -43.83 -0.56
C SER A 1059 -30.74 -42.46 0.10
N SER A 1060 -31.83 -42.31 0.85
CA SER A 1060 -31.89 -41.28 1.88
C SER A 1060 -30.80 -41.60 2.91
N SER A 1061 -29.87 -40.66 3.08
CA SER A 1061 -28.78 -40.77 4.06
C SER A 1061 -29.34 -41.21 5.42
N GLN A 1062 -28.72 -42.22 6.05
CA GLN A 1062 -29.16 -42.77 7.34
C GLN A 1062 -29.36 -41.68 8.42
N TRP A 1063 -28.59 -40.60 8.32
CA TRP A 1063 -28.75 -39.42 9.17
C TRP A 1063 -30.11 -38.71 9.01
N HIS A 1064 -30.69 -38.69 7.81
CA HIS A 1064 -32.00 -38.10 7.55
C HIS A 1064 -33.12 -38.89 8.22
N GLN A 1065 -33.08 -40.22 8.11
CA GLN A 1065 -34.05 -41.10 8.79
C GLN A 1065 -33.92 -41.00 10.32
N GLU A 1066 -32.69 -40.88 10.82
CA GLU A 1066 -32.41 -40.73 12.25
C GLU A 1066 -32.82 -39.35 12.79
N PHE A 1067 -32.62 -38.28 12.01
CA PHE A 1067 -33.08 -36.94 12.33
C PHE A 1067 -34.61 -36.84 12.36
N GLU A 1068 -35.30 -37.42 11.37
CA GLU A 1068 -36.77 -37.45 11.32
C GLU A 1068 -37.36 -38.26 12.47
N LYS A 1069 -36.73 -39.38 12.84
CA LYS A 1069 -37.13 -40.20 14.00
C LYS A 1069 -36.95 -39.45 15.32
N ASN A 1070 -35.87 -38.69 15.46
CA ASN A 1070 -35.55 -37.97 16.69
C ASN A 1070 -36.28 -36.63 16.83
N ASN A 1071 -36.83 -36.07 15.74
CA ASN A 1071 -37.48 -34.74 15.75
C ASN A 1071 -38.78 -34.69 14.92
N PRO A 1072 -39.77 -35.57 15.16
CA PRO A 1072 -40.93 -35.74 14.29
C PRO A 1072 -41.79 -34.46 14.15
N ALA A 1073 -41.91 -33.68 15.23
CA ALA A 1073 -42.61 -32.40 15.22
C ALA A 1073 -41.90 -31.35 14.34
N LEU A 1074 -40.56 -31.32 14.37
CA LEU A 1074 -39.76 -30.40 13.55
C LEU A 1074 -39.83 -30.79 12.08
N THR A 1075 -39.78 -32.10 11.79
CA THR A 1075 -39.93 -32.63 10.43
C THR A 1075 -41.31 -32.33 9.85
N THR A 1076 -42.37 -32.44 10.65
CA THR A 1076 -43.73 -32.10 10.20
C THR A 1076 -43.84 -30.61 9.89
N LYS A 1077 -43.22 -29.76 10.73
CA LYS A 1077 -43.18 -28.31 10.52
C LYS A 1077 -42.40 -27.93 9.26
N LEU A 1078 -41.22 -28.51 9.05
CA LEU A 1078 -40.41 -28.29 7.83
C LEU A 1078 -41.14 -28.75 6.57
N ARG A 1079 -41.82 -29.92 6.61
CA ARG A 1079 -42.60 -30.40 5.47
C ARG A 1079 -43.79 -29.49 5.16
N ALA A 1080 -44.43 -28.92 6.18
CA ALA A 1080 -45.49 -27.94 6.00
C ALA A 1080 -44.98 -26.62 5.42
N GLU A 1081 -43.84 -26.12 5.88
CA GLU A 1081 -43.20 -24.90 5.35
C GLU A 1081 -42.76 -25.07 3.89
N ILE A 1082 -42.13 -26.21 3.56
CA ILE A 1082 -41.73 -26.53 2.17
C ILE A 1082 -42.97 -26.64 1.27
N LYS A 1083 -44.06 -27.26 1.75
CA LYS A 1083 -45.31 -27.37 0.99
C LYS A 1083 -45.95 -25.99 0.75
N ALA A 1084 -45.93 -25.11 1.75
CA ALA A 1084 -46.43 -23.74 1.64
C ALA A 1084 -45.58 -22.90 0.67
N GLU A 1085 -44.24 -23.04 0.70
CA GLU A 1085 -43.36 -22.37 -0.27
C GLU A 1085 -43.61 -22.84 -1.70
N LEU A 1086 -43.83 -24.15 -1.90
CA LEU A 1086 -44.15 -24.72 -3.22
C LEU A 1086 -45.50 -24.25 -3.74
N GLU A 1087 -46.51 -24.10 -2.87
CA GLU A 1087 -47.81 -23.53 -3.23
C GLU A 1087 -47.69 -22.05 -3.66
N ILE A 1088 -46.93 -21.25 -2.92
CA ILE A 1088 -46.64 -19.85 -3.27
C ILE A 1088 -45.91 -19.75 -4.62
N TYR A 1089 -44.97 -20.67 -4.88
CA TYR A 1089 -44.26 -20.74 -6.16
C TYR A 1089 -45.18 -21.13 -7.31
N SER A 1090 -46.12 -22.06 -7.08
CA SER A 1090 -47.10 -22.49 -8.08
C SER A 1090 -48.10 -21.39 -8.44
N LEU A 1091 -48.53 -20.59 -7.45
CA LEU A 1091 -49.44 -19.46 -7.64
C LEU A 1091 -48.76 -18.32 -8.42
N LYS A 1092 -47.46 -18.08 -8.18
CA LYS A 1092 -46.65 -17.13 -8.97
C LYS A 1092 -46.47 -17.54 -10.42
N ILE A 1093 -46.47 -18.84 -10.72
CA ILE A 1093 -46.38 -19.34 -12.10
C ILE A 1093 -47.75 -19.20 -12.80
N GLN A 1094 -48.85 -19.37 -12.09
CA GLN A 1094 -50.20 -19.20 -12.64
C GLN A 1094 -50.57 -17.73 -12.90
N SER A 1095 -50.14 -16.78 -12.06
CA SER A 1095 -50.43 -15.35 -12.28
C SER A 1095 -49.71 -14.74 -13.49
N ASN A 1096 -48.68 -15.39 -14.02
CA ASN A 1096 -47.92 -14.95 -15.20
C ASN A 1096 -48.48 -15.48 -16.53
N ARG A 1097 -49.59 -16.24 -16.53
CA ARG A 1097 -50.19 -16.85 -17.74
C ARG A 1097 -51.38 -16.09 -18.33
N GLU A 1098 -51.95 -15.12 -17.62
CA GLU A 1098 -53.09 -14.35 -18.13
C GLU A 1098 -52.67 -12.91 -18.38
N LEU A 1099 -52.04 -12.67 -19.54
CA LEU A 1099 -51.98 -11.40 -20.28
C LEU A 1099 -50.97 -11.56 -21.44
N GLU A 1100 -51.39 -12.15 -22.56
CA GLU A 1100 -50.69 -11.93 -23.83
C GLU A 1100 -51.67 -11.63 -24.99
N PRO A 1101 -51.41 -10.57 -25.79
CA PRO A 1101 -52.07 -10.33 -27.07
C PRO A 1101 -51.48 -11.22 -28.19
N ASP A 1102 -52.22 -11.36 -29.30
CA ASP A 1102 -52.00 -12.26 -30.45
C ASP A 1102 -50.52 -12.61 -30.77
N GLN A 1103 -50.13 -13.85 -30.47
CA GLN A 1103 -48.81 -14.39 -30.76
C GLN A 1103 -48.52 -14.44 -32.27
N THR A 1104 -47.31 -14.03 -32.66
CA THR A 1104 -46.89 -14.12 -34.06
C THR A 1104 -46.73 -15.59 -34.51
N PRO A 1105 -46.86 -15.91 -35.80
CA PRO A 1105 -46.77 -17.31 -36.27
C PRO A 1105 -45.45 -18.02 -35.89
N ILE A 1106 -44.34 -17.27 -35.76
CA ILE A 1106 -43.04 -17.81 -35.36
C ILE A 1106 -43.04 -18.20 -33.88
N GLU A 1107 -43.61 -17.36 -33.01
CA GLU A 1107 -43.70 -17.61 -31.57
C GLU A 1107 -44.63 -18.80 -31.30
N LYS A 1108 -45.75 -18.87 -32.02
CA LYS A 1108 -46.70 -19.98 -31.89
C LYS A 1108 -46.10 -21.33 -32.31
N ILE A 1109 -45.30 -21.36 -33.39
CA ILE A 1109 -44.57 -22.59 -33.80
C ILE A 1109 -43.50 -22.96 -32.78
N LYS A 1110 -42.70 -22.00 -32.30
CA LYS A 1110 -41.66 -22.27 -31.29
C LYS A 1110 -42.27 -22.77 -29.98
N SER A 1111 -43.42 -22.24 -29.58
CA SER A 1111 -44.21 -22.73 -28.45
C SER A 1111 -44.63 -24.19 -28.64
N LEU A 1112 -45.22 -24.53 -29.79
CA LEU A 1112 -45.67 -25.90 -30.07
C LEU A 1112 -44.49 -26.89 -30.15
N ILE A 1113 -43.35 -26.49 -30.72
CA ILE A 1113 -42.11 -27.30 -30.72
C ILE A 1113 -41.59 -27.49 -29.30
N TYR A 1114 -41.64 -26.44 -28.46
CA TYR A 1114 -41.24 -26.54 -27.06
C TYR A 1114 -42.16 -27.49 -26.29
N GLU A 1115 -43.47 -27.39 -26.46
CA GLU A 1115 -44.45 -28.29 -25.85
C GLU A 1115 -44.23 -29.74 -26.27
N GLN A 1116 -44.00 -30.01 -27.56
CA GLN A 1116 -43.63 -31.34 -28.05
C GLN A 1116 -42.35 -31.88 -27.38
N LYS A 1117 -41.33 -31.02 -27.23
CA LYS A 1117 -40.01 -31.42 -26.72
C LYS A 1117 -39.99 -31.68 -25.21
N PHE A 1118 -40.88 -31.03 -24.47
CA PHE A 1118 -40.95 -31.11 -23.00
C PHE A 1118 -42.21 -31.81 -22.48
N ALA A 1119 -43.05 -32.37 -23.36
CA ALA A 1119 -44.17 -33.23 -23.00
C ALA A 1119 -43.69 -34.42 -22.17
N ARG A 1120 -44.33 -34.66 -21.02
CA ARG A 1120 -43.89 -35.68 -20.05
C ARG A 1120 -44.60 -37.01 -20.25
N THR A 1121 -45.74 -37.01 -20.92
CA THR A 1121 -46.52 -38.21 -21.21
C THR A 1121 -46.65 -38.48 -22.72
N PRO A 1122 -46.82 -39.74 -23.14
CA PRO A 1122 -46.99 -40.09 -24.55
C PRO A 1122 -48.19 -39.40 -25.22
N ALA A 1123 -49.30 -39.26 -24.50
CA ALA A 1123 -50.52 -38.61 -25.01
C ALA A 1123 -50.33 -37.10 -25.24
N GLU A 1124 -49.64 -36.39 -24.34
CA GLU A 1124 -49.29 -34.98 -24.51
C GLU A 1124 -48.37 -34.78 -25.72
N LYS A 1125 -47.43 -35.71 -25.94
CA LYS A 1125 -46.51 -35.64 -27.07
C LYS A 1125 -47.24 -35.83 -28.40
N GLU A 1126 -48.17 -36.78 -28.47
CA GLU A 1126 -49.00 -37.04 -29.65
C GLU A 1126 -49.95 -35.87 -29.94
N GLN A 1127 -50.54 -35.26 -28.91
CA GLN A 1127 -51.39 -34.07 -29.03
C GLN A 1127 -50.60 -32.84 -29.50
N ALA A 1128 -49.39 -32.62 -28.97
CA ALA A 1128 -48.51 -31.53 -29.39
C ALA A 1128 -48.01 -31.73 -30.84
N GLU A 1129 -47.68 -32.97 -31.23
CA GLU A 1129 -47.32 -33.32 -32.62
C GLU A 1129 -48.47 -33.08 -33.59
N ALA A 1130 -49.69 -33.50 -33.25
CA ALA A 1130 -50.88 -33.25 -34.06
C ALA A 1130 -51.17 -31.74 -34.19
N GLY A 1131 -51.03 -30.98 -33.11
CA GLY A 1131 -51.19 -29.53 -33.09
C GLY A 1131 -50.17 -28.82 -33.98
N LEU A 1132 -48.89 -29.20 -33.87
CA LEU A 1132 -47.80 -28.66 -34.67
C LEU A 1132 -48.00 -28.98 -36.16
N LYS A 1133 -48.36 -30.21 -36.51
CA LYS A 1133 -48.60 -30.64 -37.91
C LYS A 1133 -49.80 -29.92 -38.53
N LYS A 1134 -50.89 -29.77 -37.77
CA LYS A 1134 -52.09 -29.04 -38.20
C LYS A 1134 -51.79 -27.56 -38.46
N TYR A 1135 -51.07 -26.91 -37.54
CA TYR A 1135 -50.71 -25.49 -37.69
C TYR A 1135 -49.70 -25.27 -38.83
N ALA A 1136 -48.74 -26.17 -39.01
CA ALA A 1136 -47.83 -26.15 -40.15
C ALA A 1136 -48.56 -26.28 -41.49
N GLN A 1137 -49.60 -27.13 -41.59
CA GLN A 1137 -50.41 -27.28 -42.80
C GLN A 1137 -51.23 -26.03 -43.11
N GLU A 1138 -51.75 -25.38 -42.08
CA GLU A 1138 -52.51 -24.13 -42.20
C GLU A 1138 -51.62 -22.98 -42.68
N LEU A 1139 -50.41 -22.87 -42.14
CA LEU A 1139 -49.38 -21.94 -42.61
C LEU A 1139 -48.96 -22.22 -44.05
N TYR A 1140 -48.80 -23.48 -44.45
CA TYR A 1140 -48.45 -23.84 -45.83
C TYR A 1140 -49.56 -23.48 -46.83
N LYS A 1141 -50.84 -23.61 -46.45
CA LYS A 1141 -51.96 -23.16 -47.28
C LYS A 1141 -51.97 -21.65 -47.47
N GLN A 1142 -51.56 -20.88 -46.47
CA GLN A 1142 -51.57 -19.41 -46.50
C GLN A 1142 -50.32 -18.83 -47.18
N ASP A 1143 -49.14 -19.41 -46.95
CA ASP A 1143 -47.87 -19.03 -47.60
C ASP A 1143 -47.06 -20.28 -47.97
N PRO A 1144 -47.28 -20.86 -49.17
CA PRO A 1144 -46.61 -22.08 -49.62
C PRO A 1144 -45.08 -21.93 -49.72
N THR A 1145 -44.60 -20.69 -49.84
CA THR A 1145 -43.17 -20.40 -49.95
C THR A 1145 -42.49 -20.16 -48.60
N PHE A 1146 -43.28 -20.04 -47.52
CA PHE A 1146 -42.88 -19.61 -46.19
C PHE A 1146 -42.08 -18.30 -46.19
N LYS A 1147 -42.37 -17.38 -47.12
CA LYS A 1147 -41.65 -16.11 -47.29
C LYS A 1147 -41.60 -15.29 -46.00
N CYS A 1148 -42.67 -15.28 -45.21
CA CYS A 1148 -42.72 -14.53 -43.95
C CYS A 1148 -41.79 -15.06 -42.85
N ILE A 1149 -41.47 -16.36 -42.85
CA ILE A 1149 -40.62 -17.01 -41.83
C ILE A 1149 -39.20 -17.18 -42.34
N ARG A 1150 -39.01 -17.50 -43.63
CA ARG A 1150 -37.72 -17.79 -44.27
C ARG A 1150 -36.69 -16.67 -44.19
N GLY A 1151 -37.15 -15.41 -44.14
CA GLY A 1151 -36.27 -14.24 -43.97
C GLY A 1151 -35.79 -14.00 -42.54
N LYS A 1152 -36.49 -14.55 -41.53
CA LYS A 1152 -36.21 -14.33 -40.10
C LYS A 1152 -35.58 -15.55 -39.43
N ASP A 1153 -35.97 -16.76 -39.80
CA ASP A 1153 -35.48 -18.01 -39.19
C ASP A 1153 -35.46 -19.15 -40.23
N LYS A 1154 -34.30 -19.35 -40.85
CA LYS A 1154 -34.10 -20.28 -41.97
C LYS A 1154 -34.17 -21.74 -41.52
N GLU A 1155 -33.70 -22.02 -40.30
CA GLU A 1155 -33.69 -23.34 -39.69
C GLU A 1155 -35.11 -23.78 -39.30
N LEU A 1156 -35.89 -22.87 -38.71
CA LEU A 1156 -37.31 -23.12 -38.40
C LEU A 1156 -38.13 -23.43 -39.67
N THR A 1157 -37.81 -22.76 -40.78
CA THR A 1157 -38.47 -22.99 -42.08
C THR A 1157 -38.17 -24.40 -42.61
N GLU A 1158 -36.95 -24.89 -42.43
CA GLU A 1158 -36.56 -26.25 -42.83
C GLU A 1158 -37.20 -27.33 -41.94
N GLN A 1159 -37.36 -27.06 -40.64
CA GLN A 1159 -38.08 -27.95 -39.71
C GLN A 1159 -39.57 -28.05 -40.06
N ILE A 1160 -40.24 -26.93 -40.37
CA ILE A 1160 -41.65 -26.93 -40.80
C ILE A 1160 -41.82 -27.71 -42.12
N ARG A 1161 -40.89 -27.56 -43.07
CA ARG A 1161 -40.90 -28.33 -44.32
C ARG A 1161 -40.68 -29.82 -44.06
N ALA A 1162 -39.78 -30.19 -43.15
CA ALA A 1162 -39.58 -31.60 -42.79
C ALA A 1162 -40.86 -32.21 -42.23
N ILE A 1163 -41.55 -31.53 -41.31
CA ILE A 1163 -42.82 -31.98 -40.71
C ILE A 1163 -43.95 -32.13 -41.75
N LEU A 1164 -43.97 -31.28 -42.79
CA LEU A 1164 -44.99 -31.31 -43.83
C LEU A 1164 -44.77 -32.36 -44.92
N PHE A 1165 -43.50 -32.63 -45.27
CA PHE A 1165 -43.12 -33.48 -46.40
C PHE A 1165 -42.47 -34.80 -45.98
N GLU A 1166 -42.63 -35.20 -44.70
CA GLU A 1166 -42.02 -36.39 -44.12
C GLU A 1166 -42.48 -37.72 -44.76
N GLU A 1167 -43.60 -37.74 -45.50
CA GLU A 1167 -44.09 -38.96 -46.17
C GLU A 1167 -43.43 -39.26 -47.54
N ASP A 1168 -42.77 -38.30 -48.19
CA ASP A 1168 -42.20 -38.49 -49.54
C ASP A 1168 -40.72 -38.92 -49.55
N ARG A 1169 -40.00 -38.83 -48.43
CA ARG A 1169 -38.60 -39.30 -48.35
C ARG A 1169 -38.46 -40.82 -48.36
N SER A 1170 -39.53 -41.57 -48.10
CA SER A 1170 -39.57 -43.03 -48.28
C SER A 1170 -39.72 -43.50 -49.73
N LYS A 1171 -39.93 -42.60 -50.72
CA LYS A 1171 -40.11 -42.95 -52.14
C LYS A 1171 -39.05 -42.40 -53.11
N GLN A 1172 -38.00 -41.73 -52.62
CA GLN A 1172 -36.83 -41.35 -53.42
C GLN A 1172 -35.52 -41.87 -52.80
N ILE A 1173 -35.41 -43.19 -52.67
CA ILE A 1173 -34.10 -43.85 -52.73
C ILE A 1173 -33.71 -43.89 -54.23
N VAL A 1174 -32.43 -43.69 -54.54
CA VAL A 1174 -31.79 -43.89 -55.85
C VAL A 1174 -31.83 -42.71 -56.84
N LYS A 1175 -30.84 -41.79 -56.77
CA LYS A 1175 -29.99 -41.32 -57.90
C LYS A 1175 -29.07 -40.13 -57.53
N GLY A 1176 -27.75 -40.32 -57.71
CA GLY A 1176 -26.68 -39.31 -57.86
C GLY A 1176 -26.27 -38.59 -56.58
N TYR A 1177 -25.06 -38.70 -56.00
CA TYR A 1177 -23.69 -38.73 -56.56
C TYR A 1177 -23.44 -37.67 -57.65
N GLU A 1178 -22.47 -36.79 -57.34
CA GLU A 1178 -21.82 -35.74 -58.15
C GLU A 1178 -22.55 -34.40 -58.38
N ARG A 1179 -22.18 -33.37 -57.59
CA ARG A 1179 -21.52 -32.14 -58.09
C ARG A 1179 -20.96 -31.28 -56.96
#